data_AF-A0A7L0P9H0-F1
#
_entry.id   AF-A0A7L0P9H0-F1
#
_cell.length_a   1.000
_cell.length_b   1.000
_cell.length_c   1.000
_cell.angle_alpha   90.00
_cell.angle_beta   90.00
_cell.angle_gamma   90.00
#
_symmetry.space_group_name_H-M   'P 1'
#
loop_
_entity.id
_entity.type
_entity.pdbx_description
1 polymer ?
#
loop_
_entity_poly.entity_id
_entity_poly.type
_entity_poly.pdbx_seq_one_letter_code
_entity_poly.pdbx_strand_id
1 'polypeptide(L)'
;DISVLRLLKDGADPHTLVSSGGSLLHLCARYDNAFAAEILIDRGVNVNHQDEDFWTSMHVACACDNPDIVLLLLLAGANVLLQDVNGNIALDYAIEGTESSSILLMYLEENGVELNSLRQMKIQRPMTMLTDVRQLVSSGGSVNQKNDEGVTLLHVACANGYKNVASLILDHGADLNVVDNQYWTPLHLAAKYGQTNLVKLLLMHWANPNLLNCNNEKPSDVAASDFIEEMLLKAEIVWEEKMKDPLAVSTLSQEEPYEEIIHDLPTISNKLNPLALPIAKQDSLLEKDTMFKDAAKSLCKQQSQDSASENVPVSTTTKLEQIKLMPPAPNDDLASLSELTDSSLLYEIQKRFNNNQIYTYIGDILLLVNPFKELPIYSTMVTQLYLSNSGKLCSSLPPHIFSCAERAYHMLFQEQRPQCFILSGESGSGKTEACKQIAKHLTCRASSSRNTFDTKIKHVNCILEAFGHAKTPLNDFSSCFIKYFELQFCEKKKTLIAARIYTYMLEKSRVIMQPLNQSNFHVFYLMMDGLSAEEKYTLYLSNLSAHRYLSQTVLEETMVTANPQNREKLALLKQALGAMGFNNLEVENLFVILSAILHIGDIRFTALTDTETAFVSDLQLLEQVAGMLQVSPDELASALTTDIQYFKGDMIVRRHTIEIAEFYRDLLAKSLYGRLFSFLVNTINCYLQNQDETGSDQVFEIGVLDIFGFEEFQKNTFEQLCVNMTNEKIHQYINEVLFLQEQAECVQEGVAMETVYSPGNHTAALDFFFQKPSGFLSMLDEESQSIWSVEQSLSKRIQSYLDTSDTNTVYSSTKDGNGNLAPKDQGSTFTVMHYAGRVTYEIAGAIEKNKDSLSQNLIFVMKTSENVVINQLFQSKLTQTGSLVPSYHSLKIKGCKGALLSKKPSVACASGEAKKYIELSKLLKKKGTSSFLQRLERGGPTTVAIQLRKSLTDIIGKLQNCTPHSVHCIKPNNSKLPDTFDNFYVSAQLQYIGVLDMVKIIRHGYPIRLSFTDFLSRYKDLADTAAGEKKKLSAKERCRLVLQQCKLQGWQIGVRKVFLKYWQADHLNDLCLQLQRKIITCQKVVRGFLARQHLLQKMSIKQQEVTSIKSFLQNAEDMGLKTYDALVIQNASDIARENDRLRNEMNTAYHREKLEARNRPEEGHKR
;
A
#
# COMPACT_ATOMS: atom_id res chain seq x y z
N ASP A 1 28.30 -25.66 -21.65
CA ASP A 1 28.24 -25.57 -20.17
C ASP A 1 29.44 -24.86 -19.54
N ILE A 2 30.68 -25.35 -19.70
CA ILE A 2 31.90 -24.71 -19.14
C ILE A 2 32.11 -23.27 -19.68
N SER A 3 31.67 -23.00 -20.90
CA SER A 3 31.74 -21.69 -21.56
C SER A 3 30.80 -20.63 -20.94
N VAL A 4 29.59 -21.00 -20.51
CA VAL A 4 28.60 -20.06 -19.95
C VAL A 4 29.05 -19.56 -18.57
N LEU A 5 29.54 -20.47 -17.72
CA LEU A 5 30.11 -20.13 -16.41
C LEU A 5 31.37 -19.26 -16.51
N ARG A 6 32.19 -19.46 -17.55
CA ARG A 6 33.39 -18.65 -17.79
C ARG A 6 33.01 -17.23 -18.23
N LEU A 7 32.09 -17.10 -19.18
CA LEU A 7 31.59 -15.80 -19.65
C LEU A 7 30.91 -14.99 -18.54
N LEU A 8 30.12 -15.63 -17.68
CA LEU A 8 29.48 -14.97 -16.52
C LEU A 8 30.48 -14.62 -15.40
N LYS A 9 31.61 -15.33 -15.27
CA LYS A 9 32.72 -14.95 -14.38
C LYS A 9 33.56 -13.82 -14.94
N ASP A 10 33.66 -13.74 -16.27
CA ASP A 10 34.39 -12.71 -17.01
C ASP A 10 33.57 -11.40 -17.18
N GLY A 11 32.39 -11.31 -16.55
CA GLY A 11 31.60 -10.07 -16.44
C GLY A 11 30.49 -9.91 -17.49
N ALA A 12 30.09 -10.97 -18.21
CA ALA A 12 28.94 -10.90 -19.11
C ALA A 12 27.64 -10.61 -18.34
N ASP A 13 26.85 -9.65 -18.84
CA ASP A 13 25.57 -9.27 -18.24
C ASP A 13 24.48 -10.32 -18.55
N PRO A 14 23.93 -11.03 -17.54
CA PRO A 14 22.88 -12.03 -17.74
C PRO A 14 21.53 -11.42 -18.18
N HIS A 15 21.35 -10.11 -18.09
CA HIS A 15 20.13 -9.39 -18.50
C HIS A 15 20.18 -8.88 -19.95
N THR A 16 21.22 -9.26 -20.71
CA THR A 16 21.34 -8.87 -22.12
C THR A 16 20.16 -9.42 -22.93
N LEU A 17 19.47 -8.54 -23.65
CA LEU A 17 18.35 -8.91 -24.50
C LEU A 17 18.83 -9.34 -25.90
N VAL A 18 18.16 -10.33 -26.49
CA VAL A 18 18.35 -10.72 -27.90
C VAL A 18 17.65 -9.74 -28.83
N SER A 19 17.98 -9.82 -30.13
CA SER A 19 17.47 -8.92 -31.17
C SER A 19 15.95 -8.94 -31.37
N SER A 20 15.25 -9.95 -30.85
CA SER A 20 13.78 -10.07 -30.82
C SER A 20 13.15 -9.51 -29.54
N GLY A 21 13.92 -8.82 -28.69
CA GLY A 21 13.46 -8.31 -27.39
C GLY A 21 13.38 -9.37 -26.29
N GLY A 22 13.62 -10.65 -26.59
CA GLY A 22 13.64 -11.75 -25.61
C GLY A 22 14.87 -11.74 -24.71
N SER A 23 14.82 -12.49 -23.61
CA SER A 23 15.97 -12.71 -22.71
C SER A 23 16.81 -13.93 -23.12
N LEU A 24 18.00 -14.09 -22.53
CA LEU A 24 18.80 -15.32 -22.71
C LEU A 24 18.06 -16.61 -22.30
N LEU A 25 17.07 -16.52 -21.40
CA LEU A 25 16.21 -17.66 -21.06
C LEU A 25 15.35 -18.12 -22.25
N HIS A 26 14.99 -17.25 -23.19
CA HIS A 26 14.27 -17.63 -24.41
C HIS A 26 15.14 -18.50 -25.32
N LEU A 27 16.44 -18.20 -25.39
CA LEU A 27 17.39 -19.03 -26.12
C LEU A 27 17.60 -20.37 -25.42
N CYS A 28 17.72 -20.37 -24.09
CA CYS A 28 17.85 -21.62 -23.33
C CYS A 28 16.62 -22.50 -23.53
N ALA A 29 15.42 -21.92 -23.47
CA ALA A 29 14.15 -22.60 -23.73
C ALA A 29 14.03 -23.12 -25.17
N ARG A 30 14.60 -22.43 -26.16
CA ARG A 30 14.56 -22.85 -27.57
C ARG A 30 15.52 -24.00 -27.90
N TYR A 31 16.69 -24.03 -27.25
CA TYR A 31 17.77 -24.97 -27.55
C TYR A 31 17.95 -26.05 -26.48
N ASP A 32 16.98 -26.21 -25.60
CA ASP A 32 16.95 -27.19 -24.51
C ASP A 32 18.22 -27.18 -23.62
N ASN A 33 18.63 -26.00 -23.17
CA ASN A 33 19.79 -25.85 -22.28
C ASN A 33 19.35 -25.57 -20.84
N ALA A 34 18.89 -26.62 -20.15
CA ALA A 34 18.44 -26.57 -18.76
C ALA A 34 19.52 -26.08 -17.79
N PHE A 35 20.78 -26.49 -17.95
CA PHE A 35 21.90 -26.09 -17.10
C PHE A 35 22.19 -24.58 -17.16
N ALA A 36 22.20 -24.01 -18.36
CA ALA A 36 22.36 -22.56 -18.52
C ALA A 36 21.13 -21.79 -18.00
N ALA A 37 19.92 -22.35 -18.19
CA ALA A 37 18.69 -21.75 -17.65
C ALA A 37 18.71 -21.69 -16.12
N GLU A 38 19.11 -22.77 -15.44
CA GLU A 38 19.25 -22.85 -13.98
C GLU A 38 20.22 -21.77 -13.45
N ILE A 39 21.40 -21.64 -14.06
CA ILE A 39 22.39 -20.62 -13.68
C ILE A 39 21.83 -19.20 -13.88
N LEU A 40 21.08 -18.94 -14.97
CA LEU A 40 20.50 -17.63 -15.24
C LEU A 40 19.37 -17.29 -14.25
N ILE A 41 18.55 -18.28 -13.87
CA ILE A 41 17.51 -18.14 -12.85
C ILE A 41 18.13 -17.82 -11.49
N ASP A 42 19.19 -18.53 -11.08
CA ASP A 42 19.95 -18.26 -9.85
C ASP A 42 20.56 -16.85 -9.81
N ARG A 43 20.85 -16.28 -10.98
CA ARG A 43 21.36 -14.90 -11.13
C ARG A 43 20.26 -13.85 -11.22
N GLY A 44 19.00 -14.22 -11.06
CA GLY A 44 17.86 -13.31 -10.97
C GLY A 44 17.32 -12.81 -12.31
N VAL A 45 17.56 -13.54 -13.41
CA VAL A 45 16.93 -13.21 -14.70
C VAL A 45 15.41 -13.40 -14.60
N ASN A 46 14.64 -12.41 -15.05
CA ASN A 46 13.18 -12.45 -14.99
C ASN A 46 12.62 -13.56 -15.89
N VAL A 47 12.10 -14.63 -15.28
CA VAL A 47 11.46 -15.78 -15.95
C VAL A 47 10.16 -15.42 -16.69
N ASN A 48 9.53 -14.31 -16.32
CA ASN A 48 8.30 -13.80 -16.91
C ASN A 48 8.53 -12.67 -17.92
N HIS A 49 9.78 -12.45 -18.34
CA HIS A 49 10.09 -11.50 -19.40
C HIS A 49 9.37 -11.88 -20.70
N GLN A 50 8.71 -10.90 -21.32
CA GLN A 50 7.98 -11.06 -22.57
C GLN A 50 8.79 -10.42 -23.71
N ASP A 51 8.97 -11.13 -24.81
CA ASP A 51 9.61 -10.61 -26.03
C ASP A 51 8.67 -9.69 -26.84
N GLU A 52 9.08 -9.29 -28.06
CA GLU A 52 8.29 -8.39 -28.90
C GLU A 52 6.89 -8.93 -29.29
N ASP A 53 6.70 -10.26 -29.28
CA ASP A 53 5.43 -10.94 -29.56
C ASP A 53 4.67 -11.32 -28.28
N PHE A 54 5.12 -10.79 -27.14
CA PHE A 54 4.66 -11.13 -25.80
C PHE A 54 4.89 -12.60 -25.40
N TRP A 55 5.78 -13.31 -26.08
CA TRP A 55 6.15 -14.67 -25.69
C TRP A 55 7.06 -14.63 -24.46
N THR A 56 6.79 -15.53 -23.52
CA THR A 56 7.72 -15.79 -22.41
C THR A 56 8.61 -16.98 -22.73
N SER A 57 9.69 -17.18 -21.95
CA SER A 57 10.51 -18.38 -22.07
C SER A 57 9.70 -19.68 -21.87
N MET A 58 8.57 -19.60 -21.15
CA MET A 58 7.63 -20.71 -21.00
C MET A 58 6.84 -21.01 -22.28
N HIS A 59 6.43 -19.99 -23.05
CA HIS A 59 5.79 -20.19 -24.36
C HIS A 59 6.74 -20.93 -25.32
N VAL A 60 8.01 -20.50 -25.34
CA VAL A 60 9.05 -21.14 -26.15
C VAL A 60 9.29 -22.58 -25.70
N ALA A 61 9.42 -22.83 -24.40
CA ALA A 61 9.65 -24.17 -23.86
C ALA A 61 8.49 -25.14 -24.18
N CYS A 62 7.24 -24.65 -24.16
CA CYS A 62 6.06 -25.44 -24.53
C CYS A 62 6.00 -25.73 -26.03
N ALA A 63 6.26 -24.72 -26.86
CA ALA A 63 6.26 -24.86 -28.31
C ALA A 63 7.38 -25.81 -28.81
N CYS A 64 8.50 -25.86 -28.09
CA CYS A 64 9.62 -26.76 -28.37
C CYS A 64 9.55 -28.11 -27.65
N ASP A 65 8.56 -28.33 -26.79
CA ASP A 65 8.40 -29.51 -25.93
C ASP A 65 9.63 -29.87 -25.09
N ASN A 66 10.13 -28.90 -24.31
CA ASN A 66 11.29 -29.06 -23.43
C ASN A 66 10.84 -29.18 -21.94
N PRO A 67 10.51 -30.38 -21.43
CA PRO A 67 9.88 -30.57 -20.12
C PRO A 67 10.77 -30.16 -18.95
N ASP A 68 12.08 -30.38 -19.04
CA ASP A 68 13.04 -30.01 -17.99
C ASP A 68 13.07 -28.49 -17.77
N ILE A 69 12.98 -27.71 -18.85
CA ILE A 69 12.92 -26.25 -18.79
C ILE A 69 11.55 -25.79 -18.30
N VAL A 70 10.46 -26.44 -18.72
CA VAL A 70 9.12 -26.16 -18.18
C VAL A 70 9.11 -26.33 -16.65
N LEU A 71 9.68 -27.42 -16.14
CA LEU A 71 9.76 -27.70 -14.71
C LEU A 71 10.65 -26.68 -13.98
N LEU A 72 11.83 -26.36 -14.51
CA LEU A 72 12.72 -25.33 -13.96
C LEU A 72 12.04 -23.96 -13.87
N LEU A 73 11.32 -23.56 -14.92
CA LEU A 73 10.59 -22.29 -14.96
C LEU A 73 9.41 -22.27 -13.97
N LEU A 74 8.67 -23.39 -13.81
CA LEU A 74 7.61 -23.52 -12.80
C LEU A 74 8.16 -23.41 -11.37
N LEU A 75 9.27 -24.10 -11.08
CA LEU A 75 9.97 -24.01 -9.79
C LEU A 75 10.47 -22.59 -9.50
N ALA A 76 10.84 -21.85 -10.55
CA ALA A 76 11.26 -20.45 -10.46
C ALA A 76 10.09 -19.43 -10.40
N GLY A 77 8.83 -19.89 -10.37
CA GLY A 77 7.65 -19.03 -10.25
C GLY A 77 7.20 -18.37 -11.56
N ALA A 78 7.40 -19.02 -12.70
CA ALA A 78 6.88 -18.54 -13.98
C ALA A 78 5.33 -18.50 -14.00
N ASN A 79 4.77 -17.40 -14.50
CA ASN A 79 3.34 -17.21 -14.67
C ASN A 79 2.88 -17.82 -16.00
N VAL A 80 2.32 -19.02 -15.91
CA VAL A 80 1.75 -19.80 -17.02
C VAL A 80 0.55 -19.13 -17.72
N LEU A 81 -0.07 -18.12 -17.09
CA LEU A 81 -1.28 -17.45 -17.58
C LEU A 81 -0.99 -16.17 -18.38
N LEU A 82 0.27 -15.80 -18.55
CA LEU A 82 0.63 -14.67 -19.42
C LEU A 82 0.23 -14.97 -20.86
N GLN A 83 -0.37 -13.98 -21.52
CA GLN A 83 -0.88 -14.11 -22.88
C GLN A 83 0.05 -13.45 -23.89
N ASP A 84 0.16 -14.06 -25.05
CA ASP A 84 0.82 -13.50 -26.22
C ASP A 84 -0.06 -12.43 -26.92
N VAL A 85 0.44 -11.88 -28.03
CA VAL A 85 -0.31 -10.94 -28.88
C VAL A 85 -1.67 -11.48 -29.38
N ASN A 86 -1.85 -12.80 -29.45
CA ASN A 86 -3.08 -13.46 -29.91
C ASN A 86 -4.04 -13.80 -28.75
N GLY A 87 -3.61 -13.62 -27.50
CA GLY A 87 -4.36 -14.02 -26.31
C GLY A 87 -4.20 -15.49 -25.93
N ASN A 88 -3.21 -16.19 -26.50
CA ASN A 88 -2.87 -17.57 -26.18
C ASN A 88 -1.92 -17.61 -24.98
N ILE A 89 -2.10 -18.59 -24.11
CA ILE A 89 -1.19 -18.89 -22.99
C ILE A 89 -0.18 -19.96 -23.42
N ALA A 90 0.86 -20.20 -22.61
CA ALA A 90 1.90 -21.18 -22.93
C ALA A 90 1.35 -22.60 -23.19
N LEU A 91 0.29 -23.01 -22.47
CA LEU A 91 -0.38 -24.30 -22.69
C LEU A 91 -0.98 -24.44 -24.09
N ASP A 92 -1.46 -23.34 -24.70
CA ASP A 92 -2.03 -23.39 -26.06
C ASP A 92 -0.97 -23.74 -27.12
N TYR A 93 0.32 -23.62 -26.79
CA TYR A 93 1.45 -23.98 -27.65
C TYR A 93 2.06 -25.35 -27.32
N ALA A 94 1.63 -25.99 -26.23
CA ALA A 94 2.05 -27.34 -25.91
C ALA A 94 1.26 -28.35 -26.77
N ILE A 95 1.96 -29.30 -27.39
CA ILE A 95 1.31 -30.35 -28.18
C ILE A 95 0.58 -31.30 -27.23
N GLU A 96 -0.69 -31.61 -27.53
CA GLU A 96 -1.51 -32.48 -26.69
C GLU A 96 -0.90 -33.88 -26.58
N GLY A 97 -0.69 -34.34 -25.33
CA GLY A 97 -0.08 -35.65 -25.04
C GLY A 97 1.43 -35.63 -24.81
N THR A 98 2.10 -34.46 -24.90
CA THR A 98 3.51 -34.36 -24.52
C THR A 98 3.71 -34.17 -23.02
N GLU A 99 4.94 -34.41 -22.55
CA GLU A 99 5.31 -34.27 -21.14
C GLU A 99 5.16 -32.82 -20.67
N SER A 100 5.53 -31.83 -21.50
CA SER A 100 5.33 -30.41 -21.21
C SER A 100 3.84 -30.06 -21.01
N SER A 101 2.96 -30.62 -21.84
CA SER A 101 1.51 -30.43 -21.70
C SER A 101 0.97 -31.06 -20.42
N SER A 102 1.46 -32.24 -20.06
CA SER A 102 1.05 -32.98 -18.85
C SER A 102 1.49 -32.25 -17.58
N ILE A 103 2.72 -31.76 -17.54
CA ILE A 103 3.27 -30.98 -16.43
C ILE A 103 2.43 -29.71 -16.20
N LEU A 104 2.10 -28.98 -17.27
CA LEU A 104 1.31 -27.74 -17.18
C LEU A 104 -0.14 -27.98 -16.80
N LEU A 105 -0.76 -29.04 -17.32
CA LEU A 105 -2.14 -29.42 -16.96
C LEU A 105 -2.24 -29.78 -15.48
N MET A 106 -1.33 -30.62 -14.97
CA MET A 106 -1.28 -30.94 -13.54
C MET A 106 -1.05 -29.68 -12.70
N TYR A 107 -0.10 -28.81 -13.09
CA TYR A 107 0.16 -27.56 -12.37
C TYR A 107 -1.06 -26.64 -12.34
N LEU A 108 -1.79 -26.51 -13.44
CA LEU A 108 -3.00 -25.67 -13.50
C LEU A 108 -4.16 -26.25 -12.68
N GLU A 109 -4.32 -27.57 -12.67
CA GLU A 109 -5.32 -28.28 -11.86
C GLU A 109 -5.02 -28.13 -10.35
N GLU A 110 -3.77 -28.32 -9.93
CA GLU A 110 -3.35 -28.14 -8.53
C GLU A 110 -3.54 -26.69 -8.04
N ASN A 111 -3.39 -25.71 -8.92
CA ASN A 111 -3.61 -24.28 -8.61
C ASN A 111 -5.08 -23.82 -8.78
N GLY A 112 -6.02 -24.74 -9.01
CA GLY A 112 -7.46 -24.46 -9.04
C GLY A 112 -7.93 -23.62 -10.23
N VAL A 113 -7.19 -23.64 -11.35
CA VAL A 113 -7.56 -22.91 -12.57
C VAL A 113 -8.52 -23.75 -13.42
N GLU A 114 -9.80 -23.37 -13.48
CA GLU A 114 -10.76 -24.04 -14.36
C GLU A 114 -10.48 -23.74 -15.84
N LEU A 115 -9.89 -24.70 -16.55
CA LEU A 115 -9.63 -24.65 -18.00
C LEU A 115 -10.88 -24.35 -18.84
N ASN A 116 -12.06 -24.78 -18.38
CA ASN A 116 -13.34 -24.50 -19.03
C ASN A 116 -13.70 -23.00 -18.99
N SER A 117 -13.37 -22.29 -17.92
CA SER A 117 -13.63 -20.85 -17.76
C SER A 117 -12.67 -20.01 -18.62
N LEU A 118 -11.41 -20.43 -18.77
CA LEU A 118 -10.44 -19.85 -19.71
C LEU A 118 -10.85 -20.08 -21.18
N ARG A 119 -11.32 -21.28 -21.52
CA ARG A 119 -11.88 -21.58 -22.85
C ARG A 119 -13.15 -20.78 -23.12
N GLN A 120 -14.00 -20.53 -22.13
CA GLN A 120 -15.19 -19.67 -22.26
C GLN A 120 -14.84 -18.20 -22.54
N MET A 121 -13.77 -17.64 -21.95
CA MET A 121 -13.28 -16.30 -22.32
C MET A 121 -12.78 -16.22 -23.77
N LYS A 122 -12.25 -17.33 -24.33
CA LYS A 122 -11.81 -17.44 -25.73
C LYS A 122 -13.00 -17.43 -26.73
N ILE A 123 -14.15 -18.01 -26.33
CA ILE A 123 -15.40 -18.05 -27.12
C ILE A 123 -16.15 -16.71 -27.11
N GLN A 124 -15.89 -15.84 -26.12
CA GLN A 124 -16.54 -14.53 -26.01
C GLN A 124 -16.23 -13.60 -27.19
N ARG A 125 -14.98 -13.58 -27.70
CA ARG A 125 -14.54 -12.68 -28.79
C ARG A 125 -15.28 -12.92 -30.13
N PRO A 126 -15.47 -14.17 -30.61
CA PRO A 126 -16.33 -14.44 -31.77
C PRO A 126 -17.79 -14.04 -31.57
N MET A 127 -18.35 -14.22 -30.37
CA MET A 127 -19.76 -13.89 -30.09
C MET A 127 -20.00 -12.39 -29.93
N THR A 128 -19.05 -11.64 -29.37
CA THR A 128 -19.08 -10.18 -29.39
C THR A 128 -18.96 -9.65 -30.82
N MET A 129 -18.05 -10.19 -31.63
CA MET A 129 -17.97 -9.77 -33.04
C MET A 129 -19.23 -10.13 -33.83
N LEU A 130 -19.83 -11.30 -33.60
CA LEU A 130 -21.09 -11.69 -34.24
C LEU A 130 -22.24 -10.76 -33.83
N THR A 131 -22.33 -10.37 -32.56
CA THR A 131 -23.37 -9.45 -32.06
C THR A 131 -23.15 -8.03 -32.57
N ASP A 132 -21.91 -7.55 -32.58
CA ASP A 132 -21.52 -6.25 -33.13
C ASP A 132 -21.80 -6.17 -34.65
N VAL A 133 -21.49 -7.22 -35.41
CA VAL A 133 -21.78 -7.28 -36.84
C VAL A 133 -23.29 -7.38 -37.10
N ARG A 134 -24.06 -8.14 -36.30
CA ARG A 134 -25.53 -8.12 -36.38
C ARG A 134 -26.09 -6.73 -36.12
N GLN A 135 -25.55 -6.01 -35.13
CA GLN A 135 -25.95 -4.64 -34.82
C GLN A 135 -25.55 -3.64 -35.91
N LEU A 136 -24.36 -3.80 -36.51
CA LEU A 136 -23.89 -2.99 -37.63
C LEU A 136 -24.79 -3.15 -38.85
N VAL A 137 -25.15 -4.38 -39.20
CA VAL A 137 -26.05 -4.68 -40.32
C VAL A 137 -27.46 -4.15 -40.06
N SER A 138 -27.99 -4.34 -38.85
CA SER A 138 -29.33 -3.83 -38.49
C SER A 138 -29.42 -2.31 -38.35
N SER A 139 -28.29 -1.62 -38.19
CA SER A 139 -28.20 -0.15 -38.24
C SER A 139 -27.89 0.42 -39.63
N GLY A 140 -27.83 -0.42 -40.67
CA GLY A 140 -27.58 -0.01 -42.06
C GLY A 140 -26.11 0.24 -42.41
N GLY A 141 -25.18 -0.28 -41.62
CA GLY A 141 -23.75 -0.22 -41.89
C GLY A 141 -23.35 -1.09 -43.09
N SER A 142 -22.39 -0.60 -43.90
CA SER A 142 -21.89 -1.32 -45.07
C SER A 142 -20.92 -2.44 -44.67
N VAL A 143 -21.25 -3.68 -45.01
CA VAL A 143 -20.38 -4.86 -44.78
C VAL A 143 -19.09 -4.84 -45.62
N ASN A 144 -19.09 -4.05 -46.70
CA ASN A 144 -17.97 -3.91 -47.64
C ASN A 144 -17.09 -2.68 -47.35
N GLN A 145 -17.29 -2.01 -46.20
CA GLN A 145 -16.47 -0.87 -45.85
C GLN A 145 -15.01 -1.31 -45.63
N LYS A 146 -14.10 -0.71 -46.39
CA LYS A 146 -12.67 -0.89 -46.26
C LYS A 146 -12.12 0.06 -45.19
N ASN A 147 -11.16 -0.41 -44.41
CA ASN A 147 -10.33 0.46 -43.56
C ASN A 147 -9.18 1.10 -44.37
N ASP A 148 -8.31 1.86 -43.71
CA ASP A 148 -7.17 2.56 -44.35
C ASP A 148 -6.16 1.61 -45.02
N GLU A 149 -6.18 0.31 -44.65
CA GLU A 149 -5.35 -0.74 -45.27
C GLU A 149 -6.09 -1.51 -46.37
N GLY A 150 -7.31 -1.11 -46.74
CA GLY A 150 -8.13 -1.78 -47.75
C GLY A 150 -8.84 -3.04 -47.24
N VAL A 151 -8.68 -3.38 -45.96
CA VAL A 151 -9.18 -4.60 -45.32
C VAL A 151 -10.66 -4.44 -44.96
N THR A 152 -11.47 -5.45 -45.26
CA THR A 152 -12.91 -5.51 -44.93
C THR A 152 -13.18 -6.43 -43.74
N LEU A 153 -14.39 -6.36 -43.19
CA LEU A 153 -14.84 -7.29 -42.15
C LEU A 153 -14.72 -8.76 -42.58
N LEU A 154 -14.92 -9.06 -43.87
CA LEU A 154 -14.77 -10.41 -44.41
C LEU A 154 -13.32 -10.89 -44.36
N HIS A 155 -12.33 -10.04 -44.66
CA HIS A 155 -10.91 -10.39 -44.50
C HIS A 155 -10.56 -10.76 -43.06
N VAL A 156 -11.04 -9.98 -42.10
CA VAL A 156 -10.81 -10.23 -40.67
C VAL A 156 -11.45 -11.54 -40.23
N ALA A 157 -12.69 -11.81 -40.66
CA ALA A 157 -13.38 -13.06 -40.35
C ALA A 157 -12.66 -14.28 -40.96
N CYS A 158 -12.15 -14.15 -42.19
CA CYS A 158 -11.45 -15.22 -42.91
C CYS A 158 -10.06 -15.52 -42.33
N ALA A 159 -9.30 -14.51 -41.90
CA ALA A 159 -8.00 -14.73 -41.26
C ALA A 159 -8.12 -15.37 -39.86
N ASN A 160 -9.18 -15.04 -39.11
CA ASN A 160 -9.37 -15.47 -37.72
C ASN A 160 -10.27 -16.71 -37.56
N GLY A 161 -10.74 -17.32 -38.65
CA GLY A 161 -11.55 -18.55 -38.58
C GLY A 161 -13.01 -18.34 -38.14
N TYR A 162 -13.54 -17.12 -38.21
CA TYR A 162 -14.89 -16.79 -37.71
C TYR A 162 -16.00 -17.16 -38.71
N LYS A 163 -16.22 -18.47 -38.91
CA LYS A 163 -17.21 -19.01 -39.87
C LYS A 163 -18.60 -18.37 -39.78
N ASN A 164 -19.16 -18.24 -38.57
CA ASN A 164 -20.51 -17.71 -38.38
C ASN A 164 -20.60 -16.21 -38.71
N VAL A 165 -19.52 -15.46 -38.47
CA VAL A 165 -19.43 -14.03 -38.81
C VAL A 165 -19.28 -13.87 -40.32
N ALA A 166 -18.41 -14.67 -40.95
CA ALA A 166 -18.24 -14.68 -42.40
C ALA A 166 -19.52 -15.06 -43.15
N SER A 167 -20.24 -16.09 -42.69
CA SER A 167 -21.54 -16.48 -43.25
C SER A 167 -22.55 -15.33 -43.19
N LEU A 168 -22.68 -14.69 -42.02
CA LEU A 168 -23.59 -13.55 -41.85
C LEU A 168 -23.21 -12.37 -42.77
N ILE A 169 -21.91 -12.09 -42.93
CA ILE A 169 -21.40 -11.03 -43.79
C ILE A 169 -21.70 -11.33 -45.26
N LEU A 170 -21.56 -12.59 -45.69
CA LEU A 170 -21.84 -13.04 -47.05
C LEU A 170 -23.34 -13.05 -47.38
N ASP A 171 -24.18 -13.47 -46.43
CA ASP A 171 -25.64 -13.41 -46.56
C ASP A 171 -26.15 -11.97 -46.79
N HIS A 172 -25.38 -10.97 -46.37
CA HIS A 172 -25.70 -9.55 -46.56
C HIS A 172 -24.93 -8.89 -47.71
N GLY A 173 -24.46 -9.69 -48.68
CA GLY A 173 -23.93 -9.20 -49.95
C GLY A 173 -22.49 -8.67 -49.91
N ALA A 174 -21.65 -9.24 -49.04
CA ALA A 174 -20.24 -8.89 -49.02
C ALA A 174 -19.51 -9.34 -50.30
N ASP A 175 -18.61 -8.49 -50.79
CA ASP A 175 -17.77 -8.77 -51.95
C ASP A 175 -16.70 -9.80 -51.58
N LEU A 176 -16.77 -10.97 -52.21
CA LEU A 176 -15.89 -12.12 -51.99
C LEU A 176 -14.49 -11.90 -52.56
N ASN A 177 -14.39 -11.07 -53.59
CA ASN A 177 -13.17 -10.85 -54.37
C ASN A 177 -12.53 -9.50 -54.02
N VAL A 178 -13.00 -8.87 -52.95
CA VAL A 178 -12.47 -7.62 -52.46
C VAL A 178 -11.01 -7.79 -52.06
N VAL A 179 -10.16 -6.91 -52.57
CA VAL A 179 -8.73 -6.90 -52.25
C VAL A 179 -8.37 -5.83 -51.23
N ASP A 180 -7.43 -6.14 -50.35
CA ASP A 180 -6.73 -5.15 -49.52
C ASP A 180 -5.66 -4.38 -50.32
N ASN A 181 -4.93 -3.46 -49.66
CA ASN A 181 -3.90 -2.65 -50.31
C ASN A 181 -2.70 -3.47 -50.83
N GLN A 182 -2.58 -4.74 -50.47
CA GLN A 182 -1.56 -5.69 -50.93
C GLN A 182 -2.14 -6.73 -51.91
N TYR A 183 -3.35 -6.49 -52.42
CA TYR A 183 -4.06 -7.39 -53.32
C TYR A 183 -4.44 -8.75 -52.69
N TRP A 184 -4.41 -8.88 -51.36
CA TRP A 184 -4.89 -10.10 -50.69
C TRP A 184 -6.42 -10.13 -50.72
N THR A 185 -6.98 -11.29 -51.02
CA THR A 185 -8.43 -11.53 -50.94
C THR A 185 -8.77 -12.29 -49.65
N PRO A 186 -10.04 -12.30 -49.21
CA PRO A 186 -10.47 -13.16 -48.11
C PRO A 186 -10.13 -14.63 -48.33
N LEU A 187 -10.12 -15.10 -49.59
CA LEU A 187 -9.74 -16.48 -49.95
C LEU A 187 -8.24 -16.74 -49.73
N HIS A 188 -7.35 -15.80 -50.06
CA HIS A 188 -5.93 -15.91 -49.73
C HIS A 188 -5.69 -16.01 -48.23
N LEU A 189 -6.39 -15.21 -47.43
CA LEU A 189 -6.26 -15.25 -45.98
C LEU A 189 -6.80 -16.57 -45.41
N ALA A 190 -7.95 -17.04 -45.89
CA ALA A 190 -8.50 -18.33 -45.46
C ALA A 190 -7.55 -19.49 -45.83
N ALA A 191 -6.92 -19.45 -47.00
CA ALA A 191 -5.96 -20.46 -47.44
C ALA A 191 -4.67 -20.44 -46.61
N LYS A 192 -4.08 -19.25 -46.43
CA LYS A 192 -2.84 -19.03 -45.68
C LYS A 192 -2.92 -19.37 -44.20
N TYR A 193 -4.08 -19.15 -43.59
CA TYR A 193 -4.30 -19.44 -42.17
C TYR A 193 -5.00 -20.78 -41.93
N GLY A 194 -5.05 -21.67 -42.94
CA GLY A 194 -5.51 -23.06 -42.78
C GLY A 194 -7.00 -23.21 -42.50
N GLN A 195 -7.82 -22.24 -42.91
CA GLN A 195 -9.25 -22.20 -42.57
C GLN A 195 -10.11 -22.99 -43.56
N THR A 196 -9.94 -24.32 -43.58
CA THR A 196 -10.57 -25.25 -44.54
C THR A 196 -12.08 -25.02 -44.70
N ASN A 197 -12.81 -24.82 -43.61
CA ASN A 197 -14.26 -24.61 -43.64
C ASN A 197 -14.67 -23.27 -44.27
N LEU A 198 -13.83 -22.24 -44.13
CA LEU A 198 -14.05 -20.93 -44.75
C LEU A 198 -13.62 -20.95 -46.22
N VAL A 199 -12.57 -21.67 -46.58
CA VAL A 199 -12.20 -21.89 -47.99
C VAL A 199 -13.35 -22.59 -48.72
N LYS A 200 -13.91 -23.67 -48.15
CA LYS A 200 -15.12 -24.32 -48.69
C LYS A 200 -16.29 -23.36 -48.84
N LEU A 201 -16.58 -22.58 -47.79
CA LEU A 201 -17.70 -21.63 -47.78
C LEU A 201 -17.53 -20.52 -48.82
N LEU A 202 -16.33 -19.94 -48.96
CA LEU A 202 -16.02 -18.92 -49.96
C LEU A 202 -16.10 -19.48 -51.39
N LEU A 203 -15.61 -20.69 -51.62
CA LEU A 203 -15.69 -21.36 -52.93
C LEU A 203 -17.14 -21.73 -53.28
N MET A 204 -17.96 -22.17 -52.31
CA MET A 204 -19.40 -22.37 -52.50
C MET A 204 -20.13 -21.08 -52.90
N HIS A 205 -19.69 -19.93 -52.37
CA HIS A 205 -20.18 -18.61 -52.75
C HIS A 205 -19.52 -18.03 -54.00
N TRP A 206 -18.71 -18.82 -54.73
CA TRP A 206 -18.06 -18.41 -55.99
C TRP A 206 -17.00 -17.30 -55.80
N ALA A 207 -16.13 -17.40 -54.79
CA ALA A 207 -14.90 -16.61 -54.72
C ALA A 207 -13.94 -17.03 -55.84
N ASN A 208 -13.29 -16.07 -56.50
CA ASN A 208 -12.35 -16.30 -57.61
C ASN A 208 -10.99 -16.80 -57.07
N PRO A 209 -10.61 -18.06 -57.34
CA PRO A 209 -9.34 -18.61 -56.88
C PRO A 209 -8.14 -18.17 -57.73
N ASN A 210 -8.34 -17.47 -58.86
CA ASN A 210 -7.25 -17.08 -59.76
C ASN A 210 -6.72 -15.66 -59.53
N LEU A 211 -7.18 -14.96 -58.49
CA LEU A 211 -6.69 -13.62 -58.16
C LEU A 211 -5.27 -13.70 -57.59
N LEU A 212 -4.40 -12.77 -58.01
CA LEU A 212 -3.02 -12.71 -57.58
C LEU A 212 -2.84 -11.60 -56.53
N ASN A 213 -2.07 -11.89 -55.48
CA ASN A 213 -1.63 -10.89 -54.52
C ASN A 213 -0.43 -10.05 -55.07
N CYS A 214 0.09 -9.12 -54.28
CA CYS A 214 1.23 -8.28 -54.66
C CYS A 214 2.54 -9.05 -54.94
N ASN A 215 2.63 -10.32 -54.55
CA ASN A 215 3.77 -11.20 -54.79
C ASN A 215 3.57 -12.09 -56.03
N ASN A 216 2.48 -11.90 -56.78
CA ASN A 216 2.04 -12.79 -57.87
C ASN A 216 1.72 -14.23 -57.43
N GLU A 217 1.27 -14.40 -56.19
CA GLU A 217 0.85 -15.71 -55.65
C GLU A 217 -0.68 -15.81 -55.71
N LYS A 218 -1.19 -16.98 -56.11
CA LYS A 218 -2.61 -17.37 -55.99
C LYS A 218 -2.93 -17.83 -54.55
N PRO A 219 -4.21 -17.94 -54.16
CA PRO A 219 -4.62 -18.58 -52.92
C PRO A 219 -4.09 -20.02 -52.75
N SER A 220 -3.94 -20.79 -53.84
CA SER A 220 -3.33 -22.13 -53.81
C SER A 220 -1.87 -22.08 -53.36
N ASP A 221 -1.10 -21.12 -53.89
CA ASP A 221 0.34 -20.99 -53.66
C ASP A 221 0.68 -20.60 -52.22
N VAL A 222 -0.28 -20.00 -51.51
CA VAL A 222 -0.16 -19.59 -50.11
C VAL A 222 -0.89 -20.54 -49.16
N ALA A 223 -1.40 -21.67 -49.62
CA ALA A 223 -2.18 -22.60 -48.80
C ALA A 223 -1.36 -23.18 -47.65
N ALA A 224 -1.96 -23.24 -46.46
CA ALA A 224 -1.30 -23.77 -45.27
C ALA A 224 -1.13 -25.30 -45.25
N SER A 225 -1.83 -26.02 -46.14
CA SER A 225 -1.77 -27.48 -46.24
C SER A 225 -2.06 -27.97 -47.66
N ASP A 226 -1.44 -29.09 -48.02
CA ASP A 226 -1.62 -29.78 -49.30
C ASP A 226 -3.10 -30.07 -49.60
N PHE A 227 -3.91 -30.31 -48.57
CA PHE A 227 -5.36 -30.53 -48.70
C PHE A 227 -6.12 -29.28 -49.15
N ILE A 228 -5.77 -28.11 -48.62
CA ILE A 228 -6.38 -26.83 -49.01
C ILE A 228 -5.89 -26.42 -50.40
N GLU A 229 -4.61 -26.66 -50.69
CA GLU A 229 -4.00 -26.45 -52.00
C GLU A 229 -4.72 -27.28 -53.07
N GLU A 230 -4.89 -28.59 -52.87
CA GLU A 230 -5.59 -29.47 -53.82
C GLU A 230 -7.05 -29.03 -54.06
N MET A 231 -7.74 -28.60 -53.00
CA MET A 231 -9.10 -28.07 -53.08
C MET A 231 -9.18 -26.78 -53.89
N LEU A 232 -8.20 -25.88 -53.74
CA LEU A 232 -8.13 -24.63 -54.50
C LEU A 232 -7.76 -24.87 -55.96
N LEU A 233 -6.80 -25.76 -56.24
CA LEU A 233 -6.43 -26.16 -57.60
C LEU A 233 -7.61 -26.80 -58.35
N LYS A 234 -8.40 -27.65 -57.68
CA LYS A 234 -9.66 -28.17 -58.26
C LYS A 234 -10.66 -27.05 -58.54
N ALA A 235 -10.79 -26.09 -57.62
CA ALA A 235 -11.68 -24.95 -57.81
C ALA A 235 -11.25 -24.02 -58.95
N GLU A 236 -9.95 -23.88 -59.22
CA GLU A 236 -9.43 -23.12 -60.37
C GLU A 236 -9.89 -23.72 -61.71
N ILE A 237 -9.82 -25.04 -61.85
CA ILE A 237 -10.27 -25.76 -63.05
C ILE A 237 -11.78 -25.57 -63.24
N VAL A 238 -12.58 -25.76 -62.18
CA VAL A 238 -14.04 -25.59 -62.21
C VAL A 238 -14.44 -24.15 -62.54
N TRP A 239 -13.66 -23.17 -62.06
CA TRP A 239 -13.89 -21.75 -62.33
C TRP A 239 -13.64 -21.39 -63.81
N GLU A 240 -12.58 -21.95 -64.42
CA GLU A 240 -12.23 -21.72 -65.82
C GLU A 240 -13.21 -22.36 -66.81
N GLU A 241 -13.75 -23.53 -66.49
CA GLU A 241 -14.75 -24.21 -67.32
C GLU A 241 -16.06 -23.41 -67.41
N LYS A 242 -16.47 -22.78 -66.32
CA LYS A 242 -17.73 -22.03 -66.25
C LYS A 242 -17.69 -20.66 -66.94
N MET A 243 -16.53 -20.02 -67.02
CA MET A 243 -16.38 -18.72 -67.71
C MET A 243 -16.45 -18.84 -69.24
N LYS A 244 -16.49 -20.06 -69.78
CA LYS A 244 -16.59 -20.33 -71.22
C LYS A 244 -18.03 -20.45 -71.75
N ASP A 245 -19.07 -20.56 -70.90
CA ASP A 245 -20.47 -20.67 -71.38
C ASP A 245 -21.52 -20.00 -70.44
N PRO A 246 -21.95 -18.74 -70.69
CA PRO A 246 -22.75 -17.96 -69.74
C PRO A 246 -24.29 -18.08 -69.85
N LEU A 247 -24.85 -18.87 -70.78
CA LEU A 247 -26.28 -18.82 -71.16
C LEU A 247 -27.02 -20.16 -70.99
N ALA A 248 -27.25 -20.59 -69.74
CA ALA A 248 -28.38 -21.45 -69.38
C ALA A 248 -28.67 -21.34 -67.87
N VAL A 249 -29.88 -20.92 -67.48
CA VAL A 249 -30.29 -20.92 -66.07
C VAL A 249 -31.70 -21.53 -65.91
N SER A 250 -31.83 -22.36 -64.86
CA SER A 250 -33.02 -22.76 -64.10
C SER A 250 -33.82 -23.98 -64.60
N THR A 251 -33.55 -25.18 -64.06
CA THR A 251 -34.41 -25.86 -63.05
C THR A 251 -33.82 -27.19 -62.52
N LEU A 252 -33.80 -27.30 -61.19
CA LEU A 252 -34.01 -28.49 -60.32
C LEU A 252 -33.17 -29.79 -60.47
N SER A 253 -32.36 -30.02 -59.42
CA SER A 253 -32.23 -31.24 -58.60
C SER A 253 -31.87 -32.58 -59.27
N GLN A 254 -30.64 -33.06 -59.06
CA GLN A 254 -30.30 -34.22 -58.21
C GLN A 254 -28.83 -34.67 -58.44
N GLU A 255 -28.10 -34.78 -57.32
CA GLU A 255 -26.90 -35.60 -57.05
C GLU A 255 -25.59 -35.27 -57.83
N GLU A 256 -24.39 -35.15 -57.22
CA GLU A 256 -23.88 -35.72 -55.98
C GLU A 256 -23.26 -34.66 -55.03
N PRO A 257 -23.63 -34.66 -53.73
CA PRO A 257 -22.87 -34.01 -52.68
C PRO A 257 -21.58 -34.80 -52.42
N TYR A 258 -20.52 -34.14 -51.95
CA TYR A 258 -19.42 -34.83 -51.29
C TYR A 258 -19.97 -35.59 -50.08
N GLU A 259 -20.38 -36.85 -50.28
CA GLU A 259 -20.73 -37.76 -49.20
C GLU A 259 -19.46 -38.28 -48.54
N GLU A 260 -19.37 -38.01 -47.25
CA GLU A 260 -18.50 -38.65 -46.28
C GLU A 260 -18.82 -40.15 -46.21
N ILE A 261 -17.79 -41.01 -46.07
CA ILE A 261 -18.00 -42.30 -45.43
C ILE A 261 -18.18 -42.01 -43.93
N ILE A 262 -19.44 -42.04 -43.51
CA ILE A 262 -19.95 -41.88 -42.15
C ILE A 262 -19.54 -43.07 -41.28
N HIS A 263 -19.17 -42.80 -40.02
CA HIS A 263 -19.69 -43.60 -38.93
C HIS A 263 -20.49 -42.73 -37.97
N ASP A 264 -21.67 -43.27 -37.67
CA ASP A 264 -22.82 -42.70 -36.98
C ASP A 264 -22.56 -42.06 -35.61
N LEU A 265 -23.19 -40.88 -35.46
CA LEU A 265 -23.81 -40.35 -34.23
C LEU A 265 -24.68 -41.41 -33.52
N PRO A 266 -24.86 -41.40 -32.17
CA PRO A 266 -25.93 -40.52 -31.68
C PRO A 266 -25.84 -40.03 -30.23
N THR A 267 -26.39 -38.84 -30.05
CA THR A 267 -27.05 -38.42 -28.82
C THR A 267 -28.37 -39.19 -28.68
N ILE A 268 -28.59 -39.89 -27.57
CA ILE A 268 -29.78 -39.81 -26.70
C ILE A 268 -29.66 -40.85 -25.57
N SER A 269 -29.84 -40.34 -24.35
CA SER A 269 -29.96 -41.06 -23.09
C SER A 269 -31.01 -42.18 -23.12
N ASN A 270 -30.63 -43.38 -22.67
CA ASN A 270 -31.23 -44.08 -21.52
C ASN A 270 -30.90 -45.58 -21.51
N LYS A 271 -30.38 -46.03 -20.36
CA LYS A 271 -30.54 -47.36 -19.74
C LYS A 271 -29.87 -48.59 -20.38
N LEU A 272 -29.29 -49.37 -19.45
CA LEU A 272 -28.97 -50.81 -19.44
C LEU A 272 -27.53 -51.22 -19.84
N ASN A 273 -26.72 -51.53 -18.82
CA ASN A 273 -25.78 -52.66 -18.88
C ASN A 273 -26.60 -53.97 -18.90
N PRO A 274 -26.15 -55.04 -19.60
CA PRO A 274 -25.19 -55.97 -18.99
C PRO A 274 -24.20 -56.68 -19.95
N LEU A 275 -23.10 -57.21 -19.37
CA LEU A 275 -22.43 -58.52 -19.59
C LEU A 275 -22.37 -59.08 -21.02
N ALA A 276 -21.32 -59.72 -21.52
CA ALA A 276 -19.97 -60.05 -21.11
C ALA A 276 -19.37 -60.82 -22.31
N LEU A 277 -18.05 -60.68 -22.47
CA LEU A 277 -17.06 -61.66 -22.96
C LEU A 277 -17.59 -63.09 -23.21
N PRO A 278 -17.03 -63.80 -24.21
CA PRO A 278 -15.91 -64.68 -23.84
C PRO A 278 -14.85 -65.03 -24.91
N ILE A 279 -13.62 -65.19 -24.39
CA ILE A 279 -12.77 -66.41 -24.45
C ILE A 279 -12.35 -66.85 -25.87
N ALA A 280 -11.07 -66.82 -26.24
CA ALA A 280 -9.98 -67.56 -25.61
C ALA A 280 -8.65 -66.88 -25.97
N LYS A 281 -7.79 -66.52 -25.02
CA LYS A 281 -6.97 -67.42 -24.17
C LYS A 281 -5.97 -68.24 -24.97
N GLN A 282 -4.68 -68.07 -24.70
CA GLN A 282 -3.99 -68.90 -23.71
C GLN A 282 -2.54 -68.41 -23.63
N ASP A 283 -2.20 -67.60 -22.62
CA ASP A 283 -1.90 -68.01 -21.25
C ASP A 283 -0.42 -68.39 -21.10
N SER A 284 0.31 -67.62 -20.30
CA SER A 284 0.92 -68.15 -19.08
C SER A 284 1.08 -66.98 -18.10
N LEU A 285 0.29 -66.85 -17.02
CA LEU A 285 0.25 -67.68 -15.79
C LEU A 285 1.64 -67.68 -15.11
N LEU A 286 1.81 -67.20 -13.88
CA LEU A 286 1.12 -67.45 -12.60
C LEU A 286 1.77 -66.50 -11.55
N GLU A 287 1.15 -65.89 -10.53
CA GLU A 287 0.18 -66.40 -9.56
C GLU A 287 -0.55 -65.26 -8.80
N LYS A 288 -1.87 -65.46 -8.64
CA LYS A 288 -2.69 -65.29 -7.42
C LYS A 288 -3.09 -63.90 -6.91
N ASP A 289 -4.34 -63.58 -7.25
CA ASP A 289 -5.40 -63.18 -6.32
C ASP A 289 -5.30 -63.83 -4.93
N THR A 290 -5.70 -63.09 -3.88
CA THR A 290 -6.82 -63.53 -3.03
C THR A 290 -7.31 -62.40 -2.09
N MET A 291 -8.53 -61.92 -2.39
CA MET A 291 -9.66 -61.69 -1.48
C MET A 291 -9.91 -60.32 -0.80
N PHE A 292 -11.20 -59.92 -0.89
CA PHE A 292 -11.97 -58.87 -0.18
C PHE A 292 -11.82 -57.45 -0.76
N LYS A 293 -12.73 -56.88 -1.58
CA LYS A 293 -14.21 -56.79 -1.64
C LYS A 293 -14.87 -55.90 -0.56
N ASP A 294 -15.54 -54.87 -1.06
CA ASP A 294 -16.71 -54.12 -0.55
C ASP A 294 -16.60 -53.26 0.74
N ALA A 295 -16.85 -51.95 0.59
CA ALA A 295 -18.05 -51.25 1.09
C ALA A 295 -17.77 -49.80 1.54
N ALA A 296 -18.40 -48.85 0.85
CA ALA A 296 -18.81 -47.59 1.47
C ALA A 296 -20.12 -47.82 2.24
N LYS A 297 -20.11 -47.64 3.58
CA LYS A 297 -21.08 -46.84 4.35
C LYS A 297 -21.13 -47.24 5.84
N SER A 298 -21.19 -46.17 6.63
CA SER A 298 -21.97 -46.02 7.86
C SER A 298 -21.40 -46.43 9.23
N LEU A 299 -21.57 -45.45 10.13
CA LEU A 299 -22.00 -45.53 11.52
C LEU A 299 -20.95 -45.79 12.62
N CYS A 300 -20.58 -44.68 13.25
CA CYS A 300 -20.85 -44.37 14.67
C CYS A 300 -20.19 -45.19 15.80
N LYS A 301 -19.49 -44.41 16.63
CA LYS A 301 -19.43 -44.43 18.11
C LYS A 301 -18.56 -45.48 18.84
N GLN A 302 -17.62 -44.87 19.59
CA GLN A 302 -17.34 -45.01 21.03
C GLN A 302 -16.23 -45.96 21.52
N GLN A 303 -15.35 -45.33 22.32
CA GLN A 303 -14.55 -45.84 23.46
C GLN A 303 -13.37 -46.77 23.10
N SER A 304 -12.17 -46.71 23.69
CA SER A 304 -11.60 -46.00 24.84
C SER A 304 -10.08 -46.28 24.92
N GLN A 305 -9.34 -45.34 25.55
CA GLN A 305 -8.11 -45.48 26.36
C GLN A 305 -6.69 -45.71 25.76
N ASP A 306 -5.83 -44.73 26.10
CA ASP A 306 -4.42 -44.75 26.56
C ASP A 306 -3.34 -45.39 25.64
N SER A 307 -2.17 -44.79 25.34
CA SER A 307 -1.27 -43.89 26.11
C SER A 307 -0.14 -43.33 25.22
N ALA A 308 0.39 -42.14 25.59
CA ALA A 308 1.75 -41.55 25.38
C ALA A 308 2.40 -41.55 23.97
N SER A 309 3.11 -40.55 23.45
CA SER A 309 3.63 -39.24 23.88
C SER A 309 4.27 -38.57 22.64
N GLU A 310 4.47 -37.24 22.72
CA GLU A 310 5.35 -36.37 21.90
C GLU A 310 4.66 -35.39 20.94
N ASN A 311 4.88 -34.10 21.26
CA ASN A 311 4.31 -32.91 20.67
C ASN A 311 5.14 -32.45 19.46
N VAL A 312 4.47 -32.28 18.31
CA VAL A 312 4.94 -31.46 17.19
C VAL A 312 3.84 -30.41 16.93
N PRO A 313 4.17 -29.11 16.78
CA PRO A 313 3.16 -28.07 16.62
C PRO A 313 2.46 -28.22 15.27
N VAL A 314 1.15 -28.41 15.33
CA VAL A 314 0.23 -28.47 14.19
C VAL A 314 0.22 -27.12 13.51
N SER A 315 0.70 -27.06 12.26
CA SER A 315 0.37 -25.98 11.34
C SER A 315 -1.12 -26.07 11.03
N THR A 316 -1.89 -25.13 11.56
CA THR A 316 -3.26 -24.92 11.14
C THR A 316 -3.25 -24.54 9.66
N THR A 317 -3.70 -25.46 8.81
CA THR A 317 -4.05 -25.21 7.42
C THR A 317 -5.18 -24.18 7.39
N THR A 318 -4.82 -22.93 7.10
CA THR A 318 -5.74 -21.85 6.82
C THR A 318 -6.50 -22.17 5.54
N LYS A 319 -7.77 -22.56 5.66
CA LYS A 319 -8.72 -22.42 4.56
C LYS A 319 -8.68 -20.96 4.10
N LEU A 320 -8.42 -20.71 2.80
CA LEU A 320 -8.61 -19.38 2.21
C LEU A 320 -10.09 -19.00 2.37
N GLU A 321 -10.42 -18.14 3.33
CA GLU A 321 -11.69 -17.44 3.31
C GLU A 321 -11.76 -16.58 2.05
N GLN A 322 -12.71 -16.86 1.18
CA GLN A 322 -13.00 -16.01 0.02
C GLN A 322 -13.38 -14.60 0.53
N ILE A 323 -12.50 -13.63 0.31
CA ILE A 323 -12.74 -12.22 0.66
C ILE A 323 -13.85 -11.68 -0.25
N LYS A 324 -15.06 -11.52 0.31
CA LYS A 324 -16.22 -10.98 -0.42
C LYS A 324 -16.43 -9.51 -0.05
N LEU A 325 -15.89 -8.59 -0.87
CA LEU A 325 -16.31 -7.19 -0.82
C LEU A 325 -17.69 -7.08 -1.48
N MET A 326 -18.64 -6.43 -0.81
CA MET A 326 -19.95 -6.17 -1.41
C MET A 326 -19.81 -5.23 -2.62
N PRO A 327 -20.62 -5.41 -3.67
CA PRO A 327 -20.63 -4.49 -4.79
C PRO A 327 -21.06 -3.09 -4.32
N PRO A 328 -20.58 -2.03 -5.00
CA PRO A 328 -20.96 -0.66 -4.66
C PRO A 328 -22.46 -0.46 -4.84
N ALA A 329 -23.04 0.32 -3.95
CA ALA A 329 -24.45 0.65 -3.93
C ALA A 329 -24.64 2.17 -3.98
N PRO A 330 -25.74 2.69 -4.57
CA PRO A 330 -25.95 4.13 -4.67
C PRO A 330 -25.87 4.85 -3.31
N ASN A 331 -26.40 4.22 -2.27
CA ASN A 331 -26.40 4.67 -0.88
C ASN A 331 -25.04 4.53 -0.15
N ASP A 332 -23.95 4.20 -0.88
CA ASP A 332 -22.58 4.26 -0.36
C ASP A 332 -22.13 5.68 -0.01
N ASP A 333 -22.73 6.69 -0.66
CA ASP A 333 -22.60 8.10 -0.33
C ASP A 333 -23.93 8.65 0.21
N LEU A 334 -23.93 9.14 1.45
CA LEU A 334 -25.13 9.66 2.11
C LEU A 334 -25.71 10.89 1.40
N ALA A 335 -24.91 11.63 0.61
CA ALA A 335 -25.39 12.75 -0.19
C ALA A 335 -26.34 12.34 -1.33
N SER A 336 -26.35 11.06 -1.71
CA SER A 336 -27.21 10.51 -2.76
C SER A 336 -28.61 10.10 -2.29
N LEU A 337 -28.86 10.07 -0.97
CA LEU A 337 -30.12 9.60 -0.40
C LEU A 337 -31.31 10.46 -0.86
N SER A 338 -32.45 9.84 -1.14
CA SER A 338 -33.66 10.55 -1.55
C SER A 338 -34.19 11.49 -0.46
N GLU A 339 -34.25 10.99 0.78
CA GLU A 339 -34.72 11.72 1.97
C GLU A 339 -33.57 11.97 2.96
N LEU A 340 -33.39 13.23 3.37
CA LEU A 340 -32.36 13.65 4.33
C LEU A 340 -32.97 14.04 5.67
N THR A 341 -33.08 13.06 6.56
CA THR A 341 -33.54 13.21 7.95
C THR A 341 -32.58 12.43 8.87
N ASP A 342 -32.55 12.77 10.16
CA ASP A 342 -31.74 11.99 11.13
C ASP A 342 -32.13 10.50 11.12
N SER A 343 -33.43 10.21 10.99
CA SER A 343 -33.95 8.84 10.91
C SER A 343 -33.49 8.09 9.66
N SER A 344 -33.45 8.74 8.49
CA SER A 344 -33.01 8.09 7.25
C SER A 344 -31.50 7.81 7.26
N LEU A 345 -30.71 8.72 7.82
CA LEU A 345 -29.26 8.51 8.01
C LEU A 345 -28.98 7.37 8.99
N LEU A 346 -29.65 7.36 10.14
CA LEU A 346 -29.50 6.31 11.15
C LEU A 346 -29.85 4.94 10.58
N TYR A 347 -30.98 4.85 9.86
CA TYR A 347 -31.41 3.60 9.22
C TYR A 347 -30.36 3.07 8.24
N GLU A 348 -29.82 3.93 7.36
CA GLU A 348 -28.82 3.50 6.39
C GLU A 348 -27.51 3.07 7.06
N ILE A 349 -27.03 3.82 8.06
CA ILE A 349 -25.83 3.48 8.82
C ILE A 349 -26.00 2.16 9.57
N GLN A 350 -27.15 1.95 10.21
CA GLN A 350 -27.47 0.70 10.90
C GLN A 350 -27.50 -0.49 9.92
N LYS A 351 -28.16 -0.32 8.77
CA LYS A 351 -28.24 -1.35 7.72
C LYS A 351 -26.86 -1.74 7.21
N ARG A 352 -25.98 -0.77 6.95
CA ARG A 352 -24.60 -0.99 6.51
C ARG A 352 -23.77 -1.69 7.58
N PHE A 353 -23.88 -1.24 8.83
CA PHE A 353 -23.19 -1.86 9.96
C PHE A 353 -23.56 -3.35 10.10
N ASN A 354 -24.86 -3.68 10.02
CA ASN A 354 -25.34 -5.07 10.08
C ASN A 354 -24.82 -5.96 8.93
N ASN A 355 -24.42 -5.35 7.81
CA ASN A 355 -23.82 -6.04 6.66
C ASN A 355 -22.27 -6.07 6.72
N ASN A 356 -21.66 -5.73 7.86
CA ASN A 356 -20.21 -5.54 8.01
C ASN A 356 -19.61 -4.46 7.08
N GLN A 357 -20.43 -3.50 6.62
CA GLN A 357 -20.00 -2.34 5.85
C GLN A 357 -19.78 -1.15 6.79
N ILE A 358 -18.59 -1.06 7.37
CA ILE A 358 -18.28 -0.09 8.43
C ILE A 358 -17.94 1.32 7.93
N TYR A 359 -17.66 1.47 6.64
CA TYR A 359 -17.27 2.71 5.99
C TYR A 359 -18.42 3.26 5.14
N THR A 360 -18.66 4.57 5.22
CA THR A 360 -19.69 5.26 4.42
C THR A 360 -19.18 6.62 3.98
N TYR A 361 -19.42 7.02 2.73
CA TYR A 361 -19.03 8.33 2.22
C TYR A 361 -20.07 9.40 2.56
N ILE A 362 -19.56 10.61 2.75
CA ILE A 362 -20.31 11.87 2.76
C ILE A 362 -19.52 12.79 1.81
N GLY A 363 -19.74 12.65 0.50
CA GLY A 363 -18.84 13.19 -0.52
C GLY A 363 -17.39 12.72 -0.32
N ASP A 364 -16.51 13.65 0.05
CA ASP A 364 -15.07 13.39 0.26
C ASP A 364 -14.73 13.04 1.73
N ILE A 365 -15.71 13.17 2.63
CA ILE A 365 -15.59 12.83 4.05
C ILE A 365 -15.91 11.35 4.24
N LEU A 366 -15.21 10.68 5.16
CA LEU A 366 -15.43 9.29 5.49
C LEU A 366 -16.03 9.12 6.89
N LEU A 367 -17.14 8.40 6.97
CA LEU A 367 -17.73 7.95 8.24
C LEU A 367 -17.28 6.51 8.52
N LEU A 368 -16.77 6.25 9.73
CA LEU A 368 -16.36 4.93 10.21
C LEU A 368 -17.21 4.55 11.44
N VAL A 369 -17.88 3.41 11.42
CA VAL A 369 -18.52 2.83 12.61
C VAL A 369 -17.68 1.66 13.11
N ASN A 370 -17.12 1.76 14.33
CA ASN A 370 -16.20 0.75 14.84
C ASN A 370 -16.89 -0.61 15.07
N PRO A 371 -16.52 -1.70 14.39
CA PRO A 371 -17.18 -3.00 14.56
C PRO A 371 -16.80 -3.76 15.85
N PHE A 372 -15.76 -3.32 16.58
CA PHE A 372 -15.18 -4.05 17.73
C PHE A 372 -14.75 -5.49 17.43
N LYS A 373 -14.51 -5.82 16.15
CA LYS A 373 -13.96 -7.10 15.69
C LYS A 373 -13.06 -6.89 14.48
N GLU A 374 -12.18 -7.85 14.23
CA GLU A 374 -11.39 -7.87 13.01
C GLU A 374 -12.27 -8.23 11.81
N LEU A 375 -12.09 -7.50 10.72
CA LEU A 375 -12.75 -7.75 9.44
C LEU A 375 -11.68 -8.05 8.38
N PRO A 376 -11.92 -9.02 7.46
CA PRO A 376 -10.96 -9.39 6.42
C PRO A 376 -10.81 -8.35 5.28
N ILE A 377 -11.13 -7.07 5.57
CA ILE A 377 -11.11 -5.95 4.62
C ILE A 377 -9.74 -5.23 4.57
N TYR A 378 -8.81 -5.56 5.45
CA TYR A 378 -7.47 -4.96 5.52
C TYR A 378 -6.35 -5.88 4.99
N SER A 379 -6.72 -6.89 4.21
CA SER A 379 -5.79 -7.85 3.62
C SER A 379 -4.90 -7.22 2.55
N THR A 380 -3.80 -7.89 2.22
CA THR A 380 -2.91 -7.49 1.14
C THR A 380 -3.62 -7.48 -0.22
N MET A 381 -4.53 -8.41 -0.45
CA MET A 381 -5.37 -8.46 -1.65
C MET A 381 -6.26 -7.22 -1.76
N VAL A 382 -6.96 -6.84 -0.68
CA VAL A 382 -7.81 -5.64 -0.69
C VAL A 382 -6.97 -4.38 -0.88
N THR A 383 -5.80 -4.30 -0.25
CA THR A 383 -4.85 -3.20 -0.49
C THR A 383 -4.54 -3.05 -1.98
N GLN A 384 -4.26 -4.15 -2.69
CA GLN A 384 -3.98 -4.13 -4.13
C GLN A 384 -5.19 -3.72 -4.98
N LEU A 385 -6.41 -4.14 -4.60
CA LEU A 385 -7.64 -3.75 -5.32
C LEU A 385 -7.86 -2.24 -5.30
N TYR A 386 -7.55 -1.58 -4.18
CA TYR A 386 -7.71 -0.12 -4.06
C TYR A 386 -6.56 0.68 -4.66
N LEU A 387 -5.41 0.08 -5.01
CA LEU A 387 -4.32 0.81 -5.65
C LEU A 387 -4.78 1.39 -6.99
N SER A 388 -4.75 2.71 -7.09
CA SER A 388 -5.17 3.43 -8.29
C SER A 388 -3.99 4.09 -8.97
N ASN A 389 -3.90 4.02 -10.29
CA ASN A 389 -2.89 4.77 -11.05
C ASN A 389 -3.27 6.23 -11.26
N SER A 390 -4.55 6.59 -11.06
CA SER A 390 -5.10 7.93 -11.29
C SER A 390 -5.63 8.62 -10.03
N GLY A 391 -5.75 7.88 -8.92
CA GLY A 391 -6.32 8.38 -7.66
C GLY A 391 -7.83 8.48 -7.65
N LYS A 392 -8.47 8.02 -8.73
CA LYS A 392 -9.93 7.99 -8.83
C LYS A 392 -10.50 6.88 -7.96
N LEU A 393 -11.61 7.19 -7.29
CA LEU A 393 -12.54 6.21 -6.73
C LEU A 393 -12.92 5.22 -7.81
N CYS A 394 -12.55 3.95 -7.64
CA CYS A 394 -13.02 2.92 -8.55
C CYS A 394 -14.52 2.79 -8.34
N SER A 395 -15.33 3.16 -9.35
CA SER A 395 -16.81 3.09 -9.26
C SER A 395 -17.34 1.67 -9.08
N SER A 396 -16.48 0.66 -9.17
CA SER A 396 -16.77 -0.73 -8.90
C SER A 396 -16.39 -1.19 -7.48
N LEU A 397 -15.87 -0.30 -6.62
CA LEU A 397 -15.45 -0.62 -5.25
C LEU A 397 -16.28 0.16 -4.20
N PRO A 398 -16.61 -0.46 -3.06
CA PRO A 398 -17.38 0.19 -2.00
C PRO A 398 -16.54 1.23 -1.21
N PRO A 399 -17.16 1.99 -0.30
CA PRO A 399 -16.45 2.92 0.57
C PRO A 399 -15.39 2.22 1.41
N HIS A 400 -14.20 2.81 1.42
CA HIS A 400 -13.09 2.26 2.20
C HIS A 400 -12.02 3.31 2.49
N ILE A 401 -11.36 3.19 3.64
CA ILE A 401 -10.29 4.10 4.07
C ILE A 401 -9.10 4.11 3.11
N PHE A 402 -8.81 2.99 2.45
CA PHE A 402 -7.76 2.90 1.43
C PHE A 402 -8.05 3.79 0.22
N SER A 403 -9.31 3.92 -0.17
CA SER A 403 -9.66 4.83 -1.26
C SER A 403 -9.41 6.30 -0.90
N CYS A 404 -9.62 6.66 0.37
CA CYS A 404 -9.31 8.01 0.85
C CYS A 404 -7.79 8.24 0.88
N ALA A 405 -7.01 7.24 1.33
CA ALA A 405 -5.54 7.29 1.31
C ALA A 405 -4.98 7.46 -0.12
N GLU A 406 -5.52 6.73 -1.08
CA GLU A 406 -5.18 6.86 -2.51
C GLU A 406 -5.47 8.25 -3.03
N ARG A 407 -6.67 8.77 -2.75
CA ARG A 407 -7.07 10.11 -3.15
C ARG A 407 -6.09 11.16 -2.62
N ALA A 408 -5.78 11.11 -1.32
CA ALA A 408 -4.81 12.02 -0.71
C ALA A 408 -3.43 11.90 -1.35
N TYR A 409 -2.93 10.67 -1.60
CA TYR A 409 -1.65 10.47 -2.28
C TYR A 409 -1.60 11.11 -3.67
N HIS A 410 -2.66 10.97 -4.47
CA HIS A 410 -2.67 11.58 -5.80
C HIS A 410 -2.85 13.10 -5.75
N MET A 411 -3.70 13.61 -4.84
CA MET A 411 -3.85 15.04 -4.61
C MET A 411 -2.55 15.71 -4.16
N LEU A 412 -1.72 15.02 -3.37
CA LEU A 412 -0.40 15.49 -2.96
C LEU A 412 0.45 15.98 -4.15
N PHE A 413 0.53 15.17 -5.21
CA PHE A 413 1.33 15.49 -6.39
C PHE A 413 0.58 16.34 -7.42
N GLN A 414 -0.75 16.32 -7.44
CA GLN A 414 -1.56 17.14 -8.34
C GLN A 414 -1.62 18.61 -7.86
N GLU A 415 -1.80 18.82 -6.55
CA GLU A 415 -1.91 20.15 -5.95
C GLU A 415 -0.56 20.73 -5.52
N GLN A 416 0.50 19.90 -5.46
CA GLN A 416 1.80 20.25 -4.87
C GLN A 416 1.66 20.86 -3.46
N ARG A 417 0.66 20.39 -2.72
CA ARG A 417 0.33 20.85 -1.38
C ARG A 417 0.31 19.64 -0.42
N PRO A 418 0.89 19.75 0.79
CA PRO A 418 0.79 18.72 1.81
C PRO A 418 -0.66 18.32 2.09
N GLN A 419 -0.88 17.06 2.44
CA GLN A 419 -2.21 16.51 2.71
C GLN A 419 -2.30 16.13 4.18
N CYS A 420 -3.49 16.21 4.80
CA CYS A 420 -3.63 15.82 6.20
C CYS A 420 -4.96 15.14 6.50
N PHE A 421 -4.91 13.94 7.07
CA PHE A 421 -6.07 13.27 7.64
C PHE A 421 -6.34 13.77 9.06
N ILE A 422 -7.59 14.13 9.36
CA ILE A 422 -8.05 14.51 10.70
C ILE A 422 -9.02 13.43 11.19
N LEU A 423 -8.61 12.67 12.19
CA LEU A 423 -9.42 11.60 12.79
C LEU A 423 -10.14 12.12 14.03
N SER A 424 -11.47 12.14 14.02
CA SER A 424 -12.28 12.68 15.12
C SER A 424 -13.34 11.67 15.59
N GLY A 425 -13.80 11.80 16.83
CA GLY A 425 -14.83 10.93 17.43
C GLY A 425 -14.55 10.60 18.89
N GLU A 426 -15.49 9.94 19.55
CA GLU A 426 -15.39 9.60 20.99
C GLU A 426 -14.29 8.60 21.33
N SER A 427 -13.96 8.48 22.62
CA SER A 427 -12.99 7.48 23.07
C SER A 427 -13.46 6.04 22.73
N GLY A 428 -12.57 5.26 22.10
CA GLY A 428 -12.88 3.90 21.65
C GLY A 428 -13.59 3.79 20.29
N SER A 429 -13.78 4.88 19.54
CA SER A 429 -14.42 4.84 18.21
C SER A 429 -13.55 4.31 17.05
N GLY A 430 -12.32 3.84 17.31
CA GLY A 430 -11.45 3.23 16.30
C GLY A 430 -10.49 4.20 15.58
N LYS A 431 -10.31 5.44 16.08
CA LYS A 431 -9.38 6.44 15.51
C LYS A 431 -7.96 5.92 15.29
N THR A 432 -7.35 5.33 16.32
CA THR A 432 -5.98 4.82 16.23
C THR A 432 -5.85 3.66 15.22
N GLU A 433 -6.89 2.84 15.08
CA GLU A 433 -6.91 1.76 14.09
C GLU A 433 -7.02 2.32 12.67
N ALA A 434 -7.89 3.31 12.45
CA ALA A 434 -7.97 4.04 11.18
C ALA A 434 -6.61 4.67 10.80
N CYS A 435 -5.90 5.28 11.76
CA CYS A 435 -4.55 5.81 11.56
C CYS A 435 -3.56 4.73 11.09
N LYS A 436 -3.60 3.53 11.70
CA LYS A 436 -2.74 2.41 11.30
C LYS A 436 -3.05 1.95 9.88
N GLN A 437 -4.32 1.84 9.52
CA GLN A 437 -4.72 1.38 8.19
C GLN A 437 -4.36 2.39 7.08
N ILE A 438 -4.50 3.69 7.33
CA ILE A 438 -4.03 4.75 6.39
C ILE A 438 -2.53 4.62 6.18
N ALA A 439 -1.76 4.58 7.27
CA ALA A 439 -0.31 4.46 7.19
C ALA A 439 0.13 3.20 6.45
N LYS A 440 -0.44 2.05 6.80
CA LYS A 440 -0.16 0.75 6.15
C LYS A 440 -0.37 0.81 4.64
N HIS A 441 -1.49 1.42 4.20
CA HIS A 441 -1.81 1.52 2.78
C HIS A 441 -0.83 2.43 2.03
N LEU A 442 -0.56 3.63 2.57
CA LEU A 442 0.38 4.59 1.97
C LEU A 442 1.81 4.04 1.91
N THR A 443 2.23 3.28 2.92
CA THR A 443 3.52 2.57 2.92
C THR A 443 3.55 1.45 1.88
N CYS A 444 2.45 0.69 1.70
CA CYS A 444 2.37 -0.36 0.69
C CYS A 444 2.45 0.17 -0.76
N ARG A 445 1.93 1.37 -1.01
CA ARG A 445 1.90 1.98 -2.35
C ARG A 445 3.29 2.35 -2.89
N ALA A 446 4.20 2.74 -2.01
CA ALA A 446 5.42 3.45 -2.38
C ALA A 446 6.64 2.56 -2.77
N SER A 447 6.38 1.35 -3.29
CA SER A 447 7.34 0.24 -3.55
C SER A 447 8.76 0.64 -3.98
N SER A 448 9.79 0.24 -3.22
CA SER A 448 10.66 -0.89 -3.59
C SER A 448 11.15 -1.74 -2.39
N SER A 449 10.83 -1.37 -1.14
CA SER A 449 11.30 -2.03 0.09
C SER A 449 10.17 -2.41 1.06
N ARG A 450 9.08 -2.99 0.53
CA ARG A 450 7.81 -3.29 1.23
C ARG A 450 7.96 -3.85 2.65
N ASN A 451 8.97 -4.68 2.90
CA ASN A 451 9.19 -5.34 4.19
C ASN A 451 9.87 -4.44 5.24
N THR A 452 10.65 -3.44 4.84
CA THR A 452 11.47 -2.65 5.79
C THR A 452 10.66 -1.59 6.51
N PHE A 453 9.80 -0.84 5.81
CA PHE A 453 9.05 0.25 6.44
C PHE A 453 7.84 -0.24 7.25
N ASP A 454 7.16 -1.30 6.79
CA ASP A 454 6.04 -1.90 7.55
C ASP A 454 6.52 -2.45 8.91
N THR A 455 7.68 -3.12 8.92
CA THR A 455 8.30 -3.59 10.18
C THR A 455 8.74 -2.43 11.06
N LYS A 456 9.34 -1.36 10.49
CA LYS A 456 9.66 -0.13 11.24
C LYS A 456 8.42 0.46 11.92
N ILE A 457 7.31 0.61 11.18
CA ILE A 457 6.06 1.18 11.72
C ILE A 457 5.47 0.29 12.83
N LYS A 458 5.52 -1.04 12.68
CA LYS A 458 5.11 -1.99 13.73
C LYS A 458 5.91 -1.82 15.02
N HIS A 459 7.24 -1.72 14.93
CA HIS A 459 8.10 -1.47 16.10
C HIS A 459 7.75 -0.13 16.78
N VAL A 460 7.54 0.91 15.98
CA VAL A 460 7.18 2.24 16.48
C VAL A 460 5.84 2.23 17.21
N ASN A 461 4.80 1.62 16.62
CA ASN A 461 3.50 1.50 17.27
C ASN A 461 3.59 0.71 18.58
N CYS A 462 4.37 -0.38 18.63
CA CYS A 462 4.57 -1.16 19.85
C CYS A 462 5.09 -0.30 21.02
N ILE A 463 6.07 0.58 20.77
CA ILE A 463 6.62 1.47 21.79
C ILE A 463 5.63 2.57 22.17
N LEU A 464 4.99 3.22 21.20
CA LEU A 464 4.00 4.26 21.49
C LEU A 464 2.80 3.73 22.27
N GLU A 465 2.35 2.50 21.99
CA GLU A 465 1.28 1.84 22.74
C GLU A 465 1.72 1.50 24.16
N ALA A 466 2.93 0.99 24.35
CA ALA A 466 3.43 0.67 25.69
C ALA A 466 3.57 1.92 26.59
N PHE A 467 4.12 3.02 26.06
CA PHE A 467 4.43 4.22 26.84
C PHE A 467 3.38 5.35 26.75
N GLY A 468 2.42 5.25 25.83
CA GLY A 468 1.45 6.32 25.57
C GLY A 468 0.00 5.91 25.78
N HIS A 469 -0.30 4.61 25.93
CA HIS A 469 -1.67 4.13 26.14
C HIS A 469 -1.91 3.62 27.56
N ALA A 470 -3.17 3.70 27.98
CA ALA A 470 -3.67 3.18 29.24
C ALA A 470 -5.10 2.62 29.10
N LYS A 471 -5.51 1.81 30.08
CA LYS A 471 -6.88 1.30 30.19
C LYS A 471 -7.78 2.32 30.88
N THR A 472 -8.93 2.58 30.29
CA THR A 472 -10.03 3.37 30.86
C THR A 472 -11.31 2.53 30.90
N PRO A 473 -12.33 2.90 31.69
CA PRO A 473 -13.63 2.23 31.67
C PRO A 473 -14.19 2.10 30.24
N LEU A 474 -13.98 3.13 29.42
CA LEU A 474 -14.52 3.25 28.06
C LEU A 474 -13.67 2.56 26.99
N ASN A 475 -12.37 2.35 27.20
CA ASN A 475 -11.46 1.76 26.20
C ASN A 475 -10.19 1.17 26.84
N ASP A 476 -9.87 -0.09 26.50
CA ASP A 476 -8.74 -0.82 27.10
C ASP A 476 -7.38 -0.40 26.55
N PHE A 477 -7.37 0.24 25.37
CA PHE A 477 -6.17 0.78 24.71
C PHE A 477 -6.41 2.26 24.36
N SER A 478 -6.57 3.10 25.37
CA SER A 478 -6.83 4.54 25.19
C SER A 478 -5.53 5.30 24.97
N SER A 479 -5.40 6.00 23.83
CA SER A 479 -4.29 6.93 23.61
C SER A 479 -4.38 8.11 24.56
N CYS A 480 -3.38 8.28 25.42
CA CYS A 480 -3.30 9.35 26.41
C CYS A 480 -2.37 10.48 25.93
N PHE A 481 -2.24 10.65 24.61
CA PHE A 481 -1.53 11.75 23.95
C PHE A 481 -2.10 12.00 22.55
N ILE A 482 -1.79 13.17 21.99
CA ILE A 482 -2.09 13.50 20.59
C ILE A 482 -0.89 13.09 19.72
N LYS A 483 -1.17 12.43 18.60
CA LYS A 483 -0.17 11.95 17.65
C LYS A 483 -0.42 12.58 16.28
N TYR A 484 0.59 13.25 15.74
CA TYR A 484 0.63 13.66 14.34
C TYR A 484 1.69 12.82 13.63
N PHE A 485 1.25 11.91 12.76
CA PHE A 485 2.11 11.02 12.00
C PHE A 485 2.29 11.53 10.58
N GLU A 486 3.50 11.93 10.22
CA GLU A 486 3.87 12.55 8.96
C GLU A 486 4.64 11.54 8.10
N LEU A 487 4.15 11.28 6.89
CA LEU A 487 4.79 10.45 5.88
C LEU A 487 5.36 11.35 4.78
N GLN A 488 6.65 11.18 4.47
CA GLN A 488 7.40 12.06 3.58
C GLN A 488 7.71 11.37 2.25
N PHE A 489 7.29 11.98 1.14
CA PHE A 489 7.37 11.44 -0.21
C PHE A 489 8.30 12.26 -1.09
N CYS A 490 9.07 11.58 -1.94
CA CYS A 490 9.87 12.19 -3.00
C CYS A 490 8.95 12.75 -4.10
N GLU A 491 9.09 14.02 -4.50
CA GLU A 491 8.34 14.55 -5.65
C GLU A 491 8.60 13.77 -6.94
N LYS A 492 9.89 13.52 -7.27
CA LYS A 492 10.28 12.91 -8.55
C LYS A 492 9.99 11.41 -8.61
N LYS A 493 10.40 10.68 -7.56
CA LYS A 493 10.26 9.21 -7.50
C LYS A 493 8.86 8.78 -7.05
N LYS A 494 8.09 9.69 -6.43
CA LYS A 494 6.79 9.41 -5.79
C LYS A 494 6.83 8.27 -4.76
N THR A 495 8.01 7.98 -4.22
CA THR A 495 8.25 6.95 -3.20
C THR A 495 8.33 7.56 -1.81
N LEU A 496 8.13 6.73 -0.79
CA LEU A 496 8.22 7.11 0.62
C LEU A 496 9.70 7.14 1.01
N ILE A 497 10.20 8.31 1.43
CA ILE A 497 11.60 8.51 1.83
C ILE A 497 11.74 8.34 3.34
N ALA A 498 10.84 8.94 4.11
CA ALA A 498 10.96 9.01 5.56
C ALA A 498 9.58 9.13 6.21
N ALA A 499 9.55 8.97 7.53
CA ALA A 499 8.38 9.29 8.33
C ALA A 499 8.81 10.02 9.61
N ARG A 500 7.89 10.77 10.20
CA ARG A 500 8.12 11.53 11.42
C ARG A 500 6.87 11.56 12.29
N ILE A 501 7.08 11.49 13.60
CA ILE A 501 6.02 11.52 14.61
C ILE A 501 6.22 12.72 15.52
N TYR A 502 5.15 13.47 15.69
CA TYR A 502 5.05 14.52 16.68
C TYR A 502 4.03 14.11 17.73
N THR A 503 4.41 14.25 18.99
CA THR A 503 3.53 13.98 20.12
C THR A 503 3.24 15.26 20.86
N TYR A 504 1.98 15.43 21.28
CA TYR A 504 1.53 16.58 22.04
C TYR A 504 0.69 16.13 23.25
N MET A 505 0.72 16.94 24.31
CA MET A 505 -0.19 16.81 25.46
C MET A 505 -0.23 15.41 26.11
N LEU A 506 0.90 14.73 26.31
CA LEU A 506 0.90 13.48 27.09
C LEU A 506 0.25 13.71 28.47
N GLU A 507 -0.70 12.84 28.86
CA GLU A 507 -1.40 12.89 30.15
C GLU A 507 -0.50 12.45 31.31
N LYS A 508 0.53 13.24 31.62
CA LYS A 508 1.57 12.91 32.62
C LYS A 508 0.98 12.67 34.02
N SER A 509 -0.14 13.31 34.37
CA SER A 509 -0.76 13.15 35.69
C SER A 509 -1.22 11.71 35.95
N ARG A 510 -1.52 10.94 34.90
CA ARG A 510 -1.83 9.51 35.00
C ARG A 510 -0.70 8.67 35.63
N VAL A 511 0.55 9.13 35.56
CA VAL A 511 1.68 8.45 36.21
C VAL A 511 1.48 8.39 37.73
N ILE A 512 1.00 9.48 38.33
CA ILE A 512 0.99 9.64 39.79
C ILE A 512 -0.36 9.30 40.44
N MET A 513 -1.45 9.42 39.69
CA MET A 513 -2.81 9.29 40.18
C MET A 513 -3.72 8.83 39.05
N GLN A 514 -4.58 7.84 39.33
CA GLN A 514 -5.54 7.35 38.36
C GLN A 514 -6.96 7.48 38.94
N PRO A 515 -7.95 7.92 38.14
CA PRO A 515 -9.35 7.83 38.53
C PRO A 515 -9.77 6.38 38.76
N LEU A 516 -10.85 6.17 39.54
CA LEU A 516 -11.44 4.85 39.78
C LEU A 516 -11.65 4.08 38.46
N ASN A 517 -11.25 2.81 38.43
CA ASN A 517 -11.35 1.91 37.28
C ASN A 517 -10.50 2.31 36.05
N GLN A 518 -9.53 3.20 36.19
CA GLN A 518 -8.51 3.49 35.16
C GLN A 518 -7.15 2.91 35.55
N SER A 519 -6.33 2.55 34.56
CA SER A 519 -4.96 2.08 34.80
C SER A 519 -3.93 3.18 34.60
N ASN A 520 -2.72 2.93 35.10
CA ASN A 520 -1.53 3.65 34.68
C ASN A 520 -1.16 3.24 33.22
N PHE A 521 -0.07 3.79 32.67
CA PHE A 521 0.43 3.41 31.34
C PHE A 521 0.80 1.92 31.26
N HIS A 522 0.56 1.30 30.10
CA HIS A 522 0.72 -0.15 29.93
C HIS A 522 2.12 -0.67 30.25
N VAL A 523 3.18 0.11 29.98
CA VAL A 523 4.58 -0.29 30.21
C VAL A 523 4.83 -0.81 31.63
N PHE A 524 4.20 -0.21 32.65
CA PHE A 524 4.37 -0.66 34.03
C PHE A 524 3.80 -2.07 34.23
N TYR A 525 2.61 -2.36 33.72
CA TYR A 525 2.00 -3.69 33.80
C TYR A 525 2.75 -4.72 32.93
N LEU A 526 3.25 -4.31 31.76
CA LEU A 526 4.09 -5.17 30.91
C LEU A 526 5.38 -5.59 31.62
N MET A 527 6.05 -4.66 32.31
CA MET A 527 7.23 -4.96 33.13
C MET A 527 6.89 -5.94 34.25
N MET A 528 5.78 -5.71 34.95
CA MET A 528 5.40 -6.57 36.08
C MET A 528 5.03 -7.99 35.65
N ASP A 529 4.38 -8.20 34.51
CA ASP A 529 4.02 -9.55 34.05
C ASP A 529 5.15 -10.22 33.26
N GLY A 530 5.97 -9.45 32.54
CA GLY A 530 6.92 -9.98 31.58
C GLY A 530 8.37 -10.13 32.06
N LEU A 531 8.80 -9.40 33.11
CA LEU A 531 10.17 -9.52 33.64
C LEU A 531 10.39 -10.84 34.38
N SER A 532 11.61 -11.36 34.31
CA SER A 532 12.02 -12.55 35.05
C SER A 532 12.04 -12.29 36.57
N ALA A 533 12.03 -13.35 37.38
CA ALA A 533 12.12 -13.22 38.83
C ALA A 533 13.43 -12.53 39.28
N GLU A 534 14.52 -12.79 38.56
CA GLU A 534 15.83 -12.17 38.80
C GLU A 534 15.82 -10.67 38.45
N GLU A 535 15.28 -10.31 37.27
CA GLU A 535 15.14 -8.91 36.85
C GLU A 535 14.27 -8.12 37.83
N LYS A 536 13.16 -8.70 38.28
CA LYS A 536 12.27 -8.08 39.29
C LYS A 536 12.97 -7.87 40.63
N TYR A 537 13.77 -8.83 41.07
CA TYR A 537 14.55 -8.70 42.29
C TYR A 537 15.58 -7.56 42.19
N THR A 538 16.30 -7.46 41.06
CA THR A 538 17.26 -6.37 40.81
C THR A 538 16.59 -5.00 40.73
N LEU A 539 15.36 -4.93 40.23
CA LEU A 539 14.59 -3.69 40.11
C LEU A 539 13.73 -3.37 41.34
N TYR A 540 13.80 -4.18 42.41
CA TYR A 540 12.97 -4.06 43.62
C TYR A 540 11.46 -4.07 43.35
N LEU A 541 11.01 -4.86 42.37
CA LEU A 541 9.60 -4.95 41.92
C LEU A 541 8.93 -6.26 42.39
N SER A 542 8.80 -6.45 43.69
CA SER A 542 8.30 -7.70 44.29
C SER A 542 6.78 -7.79 44.41
N ASN A 543 6.05 -6.68 44.58
CA ASN A 543 4.58 -6.66 44.70
C ASN A 543 3.95 -5.45 43.99
N LEU A 544 3.00 -5.72 43.09
CA LEU A 544 2.28 -4.74 42.27
C LEU A 544 1.44 -3.74 43.09
N SER A 545 0.83 -4.22 44.17
CA SER A 545 -0.03 -3.44 45.06
C SER A 545 0.76 -2.59 46.07
N ALA A 546 2.07 -2.80 46.20
CA ALA A 546 2.90 -2.09 47.15
C ALA A 546 3.25 -0.66 46.69
N HIS A 547 3.25 -0.41 45.38
CA HIS A 547 3.64 0.88 44.82
C HIS A 547 2.45 1.86 44.78
N ARG A 548 2.61 3.06 45.33
CA ARG A 548 1.58 4.10 45.41
C ARG A 548 0.94 4.37 44.04
N TYR A 549 1.77 4.50 43.00
CA TYR A 549 1.34 4.83 41.64
C TYR A 549 0.60 3.72 40.87
N LEU A 550 0.49 2.51 41.44
CA LEU A 550 -0.26 1.38 40.86
C LEU A 550 -1.38 0.87 41.77
N SER A 551 -1.27 1.13 43.08
CA SER A 551 -2.15 0.62 44.15
C SER A 551 -3.63 1.04 44.05
N GLN A 552 -3.94 2.16 43.41
CA GLN A 552 -5.32 2.70 43.33
C GLN A 552 -6.25 1.94 42.36
N THR A 553 -5.69 1.03 41.56
CA THR A 553 -6.41 0.33 40.48
C THR A 553 -6.89 -1.07 40.88
N VAL A 554 -6.47 -1.56 42.05
CA VAL A 554 -6.68 -2.93 42.51
C VAL A 554 -7.72 -2.94 43.64
N LEU A 555 -8.99 -2.75 43.28
CA LEU A 555 -10.11 -3.10 44.16
C LEU A 555 -10.52 -4.55 43.85
N GLU A 556 -10.07 -5.45 44.72
CA GLU A 556 -10.61 -6.78 45.08
C GLU A 556 -10.89 -7.88 44.05
N GLU A 557 -10.83 -7.68 42.73
CA GLU A 557 -11.07 -8.78 41.78
C GLU A 557 -9.84 -9.14 40.94
N THR A 558 -9.12 -10.16 41.42
CA THR A 558 -8.34 -11.20 40.71
C THR A 558 -6.92 -11.34 41.26
N MET A 559 -6.74 -12.34 42.12
CA MET A 559 -5.43 -12.78 42.60
C MET A 559 -4.54 -13.29 41.45
N VAL A 560 -3.34 -12.71 41.34
CA VAL A 560 -2.03 -13.41 41.24
C VAL A 560 -1.75 -14.31 40.01
N THR A 561 -2.51 -14.26 38.91
CA THR A 561 -2.06 -14.88 37.64
C THR A 561 -1.56 -13.84 36.65
N ALA A 562 -0.23 -13.84 36.42
CA ALA A 562 0.42 -13.02 35.40
C ALA A 562 -0.28 -13.23 34.05
N ASN A 563 -0.66 -12.13 33.37
CA ASN A 563 -1.33 -12.23 32.09
C ASN A 563 -0.32 -12.72 31.01
N PRO A 564 -0.50 -13.91 30.41
CA PRO A 564 0.45 -14.44 29.43
C PRO A 564 0.60 -13.53 28.21
N GLN A 565 -0.43 -12.76 27.84
CA GLN A 565 -0.37 -11.81 26.74
C GLN A 565 0.56 -10.62 27.03
N ASN A 566 0.64 -10.16 28.28
CA ASN A 566 1.53 -9.06 28.66
C ASN A 566 3.00 -9.47 28.58
N ARG A 567 3.30 -10.74 28.86
CA ARG A 567 4.65 -11.30 28.72
C ARG A 567 5.11 -11.32 27.25
N GLU A 568 4.24 -11.71 26.33
CA GLU A 568 4.52 -11.66 24.89
C GLU A 568 4.71 -10.21 24.41
N LYS A 569 3.85 -9.29 24.84
CA LYS A 569 3.97 -7.85 24.51
C LYS A 569 5.26 -7.24 25.03
N LEU A 570 5.75 -7.62 26.22
CA LEU A 570 7.05 -7.16 26.72
C LEU A 570 8.21 -7.70 25.86
N ALA A 571 8.13 -8.95 25.40
CA ALA A 571 9.14 -9.52 24.50
C ALA A 571 9.20 -8.76 23.16
N LEU A 572 8.02 -8.45 22.59
CA LEU A 572 7.92 -7.61 21.39
C LEU A 572 8.45 -6.18 21.62
N LEU A 573 8.21 -5.60 22.82
CA LEU A 573 8.76 -4.30 23.18
C LEU A 573 10.29 -4.32 23.26
N LYS A 574 10.88 -5.34 23.92
CA LYS A 574 12.34 -5.54 23.97
C LYS A 574 12.92 -5.67 22.56
N GLN A 575 12.25 -6.43 21.67
CA GLN A 575 12.65 -6.58 20.27
C GLN A 575 12.57 -5.25 19.49
N ALA A 576 11.49 -4.48 19.66
CA ALA A 576 11.29 -3.19 19.00
C ALA A 576 12.36 -2.17 19.42
N LEU A 577 12.72 -2.12 20.71
CA LEU A 577 13.81 -1.28 21.21
C LEU A 577 15.16 -1.69 20.61
N GLY A 578 15.44 -3.00 20.53
CA GLY A 578 16.65 -3.52 19.87
C GLY A 578 16.74 -3.13 18.39
N ALA A 579 15.62 -3.18 17.66
CA ALA A 579 15.55 -2.76 16.26
C ALA A 579 15.84 -1.26 16.05
N MET A 580 15.55 -0.41 17.05
CA MET A 580 15.87 1.02 17.05
C MET A 580 17.32 1.33 17.43
N GLY A 581 18.12 0.30 17.73
CA GLY A 581 19.53 0.43 18.07
C GLY A 581 19.85 0.45 19.56
N PHE A 582 18.87 0.18 20.43
CA PHE A 582 19.16 0.00 21.86
C PHE A 582 19.90 -1.33 22.08
N ASN A 583 21.01 -1.28 22.80
CA ASN A 583 21.66 -2.50 23.29
C ASN A 583 20.96 -3.03 24.56
N ASN A 584 21.25 -4.27 24.95
CA ASN A 584 20.61 -4.91 26.11
C ASN A 584 20.76 -4.09 27.40
N LEU A 585 21.93 -3.47 27.63
CA LEU A 585 22.17 -2.66 28.81
C LEU A 585 21.37 -1.35 28.80
N GLU A 586 21.17 -0.74 27.63
CA GLU A 586 20.32 0.44 27.47
C GLU A 586 18.84 0.11 27.72
N VAL A 587 18.40 -1.08 27.30
CA VAL A 587 17.06 -1.61 27.61
C VAL A 587 16.90 -1.88 29.11
N GLU A 588 17.91 -2.48 29.76
CA GLU A 588 17.92 -2.65 31.22
C GLU A 588 17.88 -1.31 31.94
N ASN A 589 18.69 -0.34 31.51
CA ASN A 589 18.70 1.00 32.08
C ASN A 589 17.36 1.73 31.92
N LEU A 590 16.67 1.52 30.80
CA LEU A 590 15.30 2.02 30.60
C LEU A 590 14.34 1.47 31.67
N PHE A 591 14.43 0.17 31.98
CA PHE A 591 13.64 -0.44 33.04
C PHE A 591 14.06 0.00 34.45
N VAL A 592 15.35 0.31 34.68
CA VAL A 592 15.82 0.95 35.91
C VAL A 592 15.16 2.31 36.10
N ILE A 593 15.10 3.15 35.06
CA ILE A 593 14.45 4.47 35.13
C ILE A 593 12.94 4.33 35.40
N LEU A 594 12.27 3.39 34.75
CA LEU A 594 10.84 3.12 34.97
C LEU A 594 10.56 2.60 36.38
N SER A 595 11.41 1.73 36.91
CA SER A 595 11.30 1.28 38.30
C SER A 595 11.57 2.42 39.28
N ALA A 596 12.59 3.26 39.02
CA ALA A 596 12.85 4.44 39.84
C ALA A 596 11.63 5.38 39.90
N ILE A 597 10.88 5.54 38.80
CA ILE A 597 9.63 6.32 38.79
C ILE A 597 8.59 5.75 39.77
N LEU A 598 8.44 4.42 39.84
CA LEU A 598 7.52 3.79 40.80
C LEU A 598 7.97 4.03 42.24
N HIS A 599 9.25 3.78 42.54
CA HIS A 599 9.81 3.95 43.89
C HIS A 599 9.88 5.41 44.35
N ILE A 600 10.02 6.38 43.43
CA ILE A 600 9.86 7.81 43.76
C ILE A 600 8.51 8.06 44.42
N GLY A 601 7.43 7.43 43.92
CA GLY A 601 6.08 7.57 44.48
C GLY A 601 5.93 7.02 45.90
N ASP A 602 6.81 6.10 46.30
CA ASP A 602 6.78 5.46 47.61
C ASP A 602 7.52 6.27 48.68
N ILE A 603 8.28 7.32 48.29
CA ILE A 603 8.93 8.24 49.22
C ILE A 603 7.87 8.99 50.05
N ARG A 604 7.98 8.88 51.38
CA ARG A 604 7.09 9.54 52.35
C ARG A 604 7.83 10.60 53.15
N PHE A 605 7.08 11.62 53.58
CA PHE A 605 7.60 12.71 54.39
C PHE A 605 6.95 12.77 55.76
N THR A 606 7.72 13.18 56.77
CA THR A 606 7.31 13.36 58.16
C THR A 606 7.78 14.73 58.68
N ALA A 607 7.11 15.26 59.70
CA ALA A 607 7.53 16.48 60.40
C ALA A 607 8.19 16.09 61.75
N LEU A 608 9.35 16.68 62.05
CA LEU A 608 10.12 16.39 63.28
C LEU A 608 9.78 17.33 64.45
N THR A 609 9.17 18.50 64.19
CA THR A 609 8.85 19.55 65.19
C THR A 609 7.49 20.20 64.89
N ASP A 610 6.95 21.02 65.81
CA ASP A 610 5.70 21.79 65.63
C ASP A 610 5.70 22.76 64.43
N THR A 611 6.87 22.99 63.83
CA THR A 611 7.00 23.63 62.52
C THR A 611 6.86 22.55 61.45
N GLU A 612 5.83 22.61 60.61
CA GLU A 612 5.46 21.65 59.54
C GLU A 612 6.53 21.41 58.43
N THR A 613 7.82 21.51 58.73
CA THR A 613 8.93 21.27 57.81
C THR A 613 9.06 19.78 57.50
N ALA A 614 9.09 19.45 56.21
CA ALA A 614 9.19 18.09 55.72
C ALA A 614 10.59 17.49 55.84
N PHE A 615 10.66 16.25 56.27
CA PHE A 615 11.83 15.38 56.24
C PHE A 615 11.47 14.05 55.59
N VAL A 616 12.43 13.40 54.92
CA VAL A 616 12.20 12.07 54.33
C VAL A 616 12.12 11.02 55.44
N SER A 617 11.08 10.19 55.40
CA SER A 617 10.76 9.24 56.48
C SER A 617 11.57 7.95 56.38
N ASP A 618 11.76 7.45 55.16
CA ASP A 618 12.50 6.22 54.88
C ASP A 618 13.77 6.56 54.10
N LEU A 619 14.89 6.61 54.83
CA LEU A 619 16.20 6.91 54.25
C LEU A 619 16.74 5.74 53.41
N GLN A 620 16.35 4.49 53.72
CA GLN A 620 16.79 3.33 52.96
C GLN A 620 16.14 3.30 51.58
N LEU A 621 14.84 3.57 51.50
CA LEU A 621 14.15 3.73 50.22
C LEU A 621 14.72 4.91 49.42
N LEU A 622 15.04 6.02 50.08
CA LEU A 622 15.67 7.16 49.43
C LEU A 622 17.04 6.80 48.84
N GLU A 623 17.89 6.08 49.59
CA GLU A 623 19.18 5.58 49.10
C GLU A 623 19.02 4.65 47.89
N GLN A 624 18.00 3.77 47.92
CA GLN A 624 17.67 2.90 46.79
C GLN A 624 17.29 3.73 45.54
N VAL A 625 16.35 4.67 45.68
CA VAL A 625 15.92 5.56 44.59
C VAL A 625 17.09 6.38 44.06
N ALA A 626 17.90 6.96 44.95
CA ALA A 626 19.09 7.73 44.58
C ALA A 626 20.12 6.86 43.83
N GLY A 627 20.31 5.60 44.23
CA GLY A 627 21.15 4.63 43.54
C GLY A 627 20.65 4.29 42.13
N MET A 628 19.34 4.12 41.94
CA MET A 628 18.75 3.88 40.61
C MET A 628 18.86 5.11 39.69
N LEU A 629 18.66 6.30 40.26
CA LEU A 629 18.85 7.57 39.56
C LEU A 629 20.34 7.96 39.40
N GLN A 630 21.24 7.25 40.08
CA GLN A 630 22.68 7.54 40.17
C GLN A 630 22.98 8.99 40.56
N VAL A 631 22.32 9.47 41.61
CA VAL A 631 22.51 10.80 42.22
C VAL A 631 22.87 10.65 43.70
N SER A 632 23.34 11.73 44.33
CA SER A 632 23.59 11.73 45.78
C SER A 632 22.28 11.64 46.57
N PRO A 633 22.13 10.70 47.53
CA PRO A 633 20.95 10.63 48.40
C PRO A 633 20.70 11.91 49.19
N ASP A 634 21.77 12.54 49.70
CA ASP A 634 21.68 13.78 50.49
C ASP A 634 21.20 14.96 49.62
N GLU A 635 21.71 15.05 48.39
CA GLU A 635 21.30 16.10 47.46
C GLU A 635 19.85 15.90 47.01
N LEU A 636 19.42 14.65 46.80
CA LEU A 636 18.04 14.31 46.45
C LEU A 636 17.06 14.61 47.60
N ALA A 637 17.38 14.23 48.84
CA ALA A 637 16.60 14.61 50.02
C ALA A 637 16.46 16.13 50.15
N SER A 638 17.59 16.84 50.04
CA SER A 638 17.61 18.29 50.14
C SER A 638 16.78 18.94 49.02
N ALA A 639 16.87 18.46 47.78
CA ALA A 639 16.11 18.99 46.66
C ALA A 639 14.60 18.74 46.74
N LEU A 640 14.17 17.64 47.35
CA LEU A 640 12.75 17.33 47.59
C LEU A 640 12.16 18.13 48.77
N THR A 641 12.99 18.47 49.77
CA THR A 641 12.54 19.12 51.02
C THR A 641 12.85 20.61 51.08
N THR A 642 13.57 21.18 50.11
CA THR A 642 13.93 22.61 50.09
C THR A 642 13.84 23.25 48.71
N ASP A 643 13.49 24.54 48.70
CA ASP A 643 13.61 25.42 47.54
C ASP A 643 14.77 26.40 47.75
N ILE A 644 15.57 26.64 46.70
CA ILE A 644 16.68 27.59 46.73
C ILE A 644 16.43 28.65 45.67
N GLN A 645 16.32 29.90 46.10
CA GLN A 645 16.13 31.05 45.22
C GLN A 645 17.29 32.03 45.37
N TYR A 646 17.81 32.50 44.23
CA TYR A 646 18.82 33.53 44.20
C TYR A 646 18.17 34.89 43.98
N PHE A 647 18.16 35.74 45.01
CA PHE A 647 17.61 37.08 44.92
C PHE A 647 18.73 38.11 45.07
N LYS A 648 19.00 38.89 44.02
CA LYS A 648 20.03 39.96 44.01
C LYS A 648 21.44 39.52 44.46
N GLY A 649 21.77 38.22 44.34
CA GLY A 649 23.07 37.67 44.74
C GLY A 649 23.06 36.91 46.07
N ASP A 650 22.00 37.04 46.86
CA ASP A 650 21.80 36.29 48.10
C ASP A 650 21.04 34.98 47.83
N MET A 651 21.44 33.91 48.53
CA MET A 651 20.81 32.60 48.44
C MET A 651 19.80 32.43 49.57
N ILE A 652 18.53 32.34 49.21
CA ILE A 652 17.42 32.10 50.16
C ILE A 652 17.04 30.63 50.06
N VAL A 653 17.23 29.89 51.16
CA VAL A 653 16.79 28.49 51.29
C VAL A 653 15.48 28.45 52.08
N ARG A 654 14.43 27.89 51.49
CA ARG A 654 13.13 27.70 52.15
C ARG A 654 12.87 26.20 52.31
N ARG A 655 12.51 25.76 53.51
CA ARG A 655 12.09 24.37 53.74
C ARG A 655 10.64 24.18 53.29
N HIS A 656 10.38 23.05 52.65
CA HIS A 656 9.06 22.64 52.21
C HIS A 656 8.22 22.14 53.39
N THR A 657 6.90 22.31 53.27
CA THR A 657 5.94 21.53 54.05
C THR A 657 5.82 20.12 53.47
N ILE A 658 5.16 19.21 54.20
CA ILE A 658 4.92 17.83 53.73
C ILE A 658 4.22 17.84 52.37
N GLU A 659 3.15 18.63 52.23
CA GLU A 659 2.37 18.75 50.99
C GLU A 659 3.23 19.23 49.81
N ILE A 660 4.09 20.23 50.03
CA ILE A 660 4.98 20.75 48.98
C ILE A 660 6.03 19.70 48.59
N ALA A 661 6.57 18.96 49.55
CA ALA A 661 7.53 17.89 49.28
C ALA A 661 6.89 16.73 48.49
N GLU A 662 5.65 16.34 48.83
CA GLU A 662 4.87 15.36 48.07
C GLU A 662 4.58 15.84 46.65
N PHE A 663 4.18 17.11 46.48
CA PHE A 663 3.96 17.71 45.17
C PHE A 663 5.22 17.63 44.29
N TYR A 664 6.40 17.97 44.83
CA TYR A 664 7.65 17.93 44.07
C TYR A 664 8.17 16.52 43.81
N ARG A 665 7.91 15.56 44.71
CA ARG A 665 8.13 14.12 44.48
C ARG A 665 7.34 13.66 43.26
N ASP A 666 6.06 13.99 43.23
CA ASP A 666 5.15 13.60 42.15
C ASP A 666 5.51 14.30 40.83
N LEU A 667 5.86 15.59 40.89
CA LEU A 667 6.31 16.34 39.73
C LEU A 667 7.64 15.82 39.17
N LEU A 668 8.54 15.32 40.01
CA LEU A 668 9.77 14.66 39.57
C LEU A 668 9.46 13.40 38.77
N ALA A 669 8.56 12.55 39.27
CA ALA A 669 8.10 11.35 38.56
C ALA A 669 7.45 11.69 37.20
N LYS A 670 6.54 12.68 37.16
CA LYS A 670 5.93 13.18 35.91
C LYS A 670 6.98 13.68 34.91
N SER A 671 7.94 14.47 35.38
CA SER A 671 8.98 15.05 34.53
C SER A 671 9.93 13.98 33.98
N LEU A 672 10.32 13.00 34.79
CA LEU A 672 11.12 11.85 34.35
C LEU A 672 10.39 11.07 33.25
N TYR A 673 9.14 10.69 33.48
CA TYR A 673 8.35 9.94 32.51
C TYR A 673 8.12 10.72 31.21
N GLY A 674 7.70 12.00 31.31
CA GLY A 674 7.44 12.84 30.13
C GLY A 674 8.70 13.10 29.29
N ARG A 675 9.85 13.35 29.94
CA ARG A 675 11.13 13.48 29.24
C ARG A 675 11.56 12.15 28.61
N LEU A 676 11.39 11.04 29.31
CA LEU A 676 11.71 9.71 28.79
C LEU A 676 10.87 9.36 27.56
N PHE A 677 9.55 9.58 27.61
CA PHE A 677 8.67 9.40 26.46
C PHE A 677 9.11 10.26 25.27
N SER A 678 9.43 11.54 25.51
CA SER A 678 9.91 12.41 24.43
C SER A 678 11.27 12.00 23.89
N PHE A 679 12.15 11.41 24.70
CA PHE A 679 13.42 10.84 24.26
C PHE A 679 13.18 9.63 23.34
N LEU A 680 12.28 8.73 23.72
CA LEU A 680 11.88 7.60 22.86
C LEU A 680 11.29 8.07 21.53
N VAL A 681 10.44 9.11 21.53
CA VAL A 681 9.91 9.71 20.29
C VAL A 681 11.01 10.32 19.42
N ASN A 682 12.03 10.95 20.01
CA ASN A 682 13.18 11.44 19.25
C ASN A 682 13.99 10.29 18.62
N THR A 683 14.17 9.18 19.36
CA THR A 683 14.84 7.98 18.82
C THR A 683 14.02 7.31 17.72
N ILE A 684 12.70 7.24 17.87
CA ILE A 684 11.75 6.79 16.84
C ILE A 684 11.92 7.62 15.57
N ASN A 685 11.98 8.95 15.70
CA ASN A 685 12.16 9.83 14.54
C ASN A 685 13.49 9.63 13.83
N CYS A 686 14.57 9.34 14.56
CA CYS A 686 15.85 8.96 13.93
C CYS A 686 15.76 7.61 13.21
N TYR A 687 15.01 6.65 13.75
CA TYR A 687 14.82 5.32 13.16
C TYR A 687 13.98 5.32 11.86
N LEU A 688 13.01 6.25 11.79
CA LEU A 688 12.14 6.44 10.62
C LEU A 688 12.77 7.27 9.48
N GLN A 689 13.94 7.88 9.70
CA GLN A 689 14.70 8.57 8.65
C GLN A 689 15.54 7.56 7.85
N ASN A 690 15.48 7.63 6.51
CA ASN A 690 16.40 6.89 5.64
C ASN A 690 17.69 7.71 5.46
N GLN A 691 18.85 7.12 5.79
CA GLN A 691 20.15 7.81 5.72
C GLN A 691 20.73 7.90 4.30
N ASP A 692 20.15 7.19 3.32
CA ASP A 692 20.78 6.96 2.02
C ASP A 692 20.40 7.94 0.91
N GLU A 693 19.44 8.86 1.11
CA GLU A 693 19.04 9.83 0.08
C GLU A 693 19.09 11.27 0.58
N THR A 694 20.31 11.81 0.68
CA THR A 694 20.56 13.25 0.87
C THR A 694 20.66 13.99 -0.47
N GLY A 695 19.70 13.73 -1.36
CA GLY A 695 19.49 14.55 -2.56
C GLY A 695 18.62 15.76 -2.23
N SER A 696 18.86 16.92 -2.85
CA SER A 696 18.03 18.14 -2.71
C SER A 696 16.66 18.02 -3.42
N ASP A 697 16.04 16.84 -3.38
CA ASP A 697 14.74 16.63 -3.98
C ASP A 697 13.66 17.19 -3.06
N GLN A 698 12.69 17.88 -3.65
CA GLN A 698 11.57 18.45 -2.95
C GLN A 698 10.73 17.32 -2.31
N VAL A 699 10.39 17.51 -1.04
CA VAL A 699 9.65 16.54 -0.22
C VAL A 699 8.23 17.04 -0.04
N PHE A 700 7.27 16.15 -0.24
CA PHE A 700 5.86 16.38 0.05
C PHE A 700 5.40 15.48 1.19
N GLU A 701 4.42 15.93 1.95
CA GLU A 701 4.06 15.30 3.23
C GLU A 701 2.57 14.95 3.28
N ILE A 702 2.27 13.75 3.78
CA ILE A 702 0.91 13.35 4.19
C ILE A 702 0.91 13.15 5.70
N GLY A 703 0.19 14.00 6.42
CA GLY A 703 -0.01 13.92 7.86
C GLY A 703 -1.26 13.12 8.23
N VAL A 704 -1.23 12.43 9.36
CA VAL A 704 -2.41 11.83 10.00
C VAL A 704 -2.46 12.33 11.45
N LEU A 705 -3.46 13.13 11.78
CA LEU A 705 -3.71 13.66 13.10
C LEU A 705 -4.70 12.74 13.85
N ASP A 706 -4.19 12.06 14.86
CA ASP A 706 -4.91 11.20 15.81
C ASP A 706 -4.99 11.95 17.16
N ILE A 707 -6.15 12.56 17.43
CA ILE A 707 -6.42 13.29 18.67
C ILE A 707 -7.08 12.39 19.72
N PHE A 708 -7.13 12.88 20.95
CA PHE A 708 -7.94 12.27 22.02
C PHE A 708 -9.38 12.06 21.58
N GLY A 709 -10.01 10.99 22.08
CA GLY A 709 -11.47 10.93 22.03
C GLY A 709 -12.10 11.96 22.94
N PHE A 710 -13.30 12.41 22.61
CA PHE A 710 -14.13 13.12 23.59
C PHE A 710 -14.40 12.19 24.78
N GLU A 711 -14.26 12.72 26.00
CA GLU A 711 -14.37 11.96 27.24
C GLU A 711 -15.46 12.54 28.14
N GLU A 712 -16.36 11.67 28.61
CA GLU A 712 -17.33 11.99 29.65
C GLU A 712 -17.32 10.86 30.69
N PHE A 713 -16.86 11.19 31.90
CA PHE A 713 -16.87 10.29 33.05
C PHE A 713 -17.80 10.83 34.15
N GLN A 714 -18.05 10.00 35.17
CA GLN A 714 -18.83 10.41 36.35
C GLN A 714 -18.21 11.62 37.07
N LYS A 715 -16.87 11.72 37.09
CA LYS A 715 -16.12 12.83 37.66
C LYS A 715 -15.05 13.27 36.65
N ASN A 716 -15.22 14.46 36.08
CA ASN A 716 -14.29 15.04 35.10
C ASN A 716 -13.41 16.10 35.77
N THR A 717 -12.10 16.02 35.57
CA THR A 717 -11.14 16.97 36.15
C THR A 717 -10.47 17.82 35.08
N PHE A 718 -9.47 18.62 35.48
CA PHE A 718 -8.70 19.51 34.59
C PHE A 718 -8.14 18.82 33.33
N GLU A 719 -7.75 17.55 33.43
CA GLU A 719 -7.26 16.75 32.31
C GLU A 719 -8.35 16.54 31.24
N GLN A 720 -9.53 16.07 31.63
CA GLN A 720 -10.68 15.91 30.74
C GLN A 720 -11.11 17.25 30.14
N LEU A 721 -11.02 18.33 30.90
CA LEU A 721 -11.26 19.68 30.36
C LEU A 721 -10.29 20.01 29.22
N CYS A 722 -8.99 19.75 29.39
CA CYS A 722 -7.99 19.95 28.34
C CYS A 722 -8.26 19.07 27.10
N VAL A 723 -8.67 17.82 27.31
CA VAL A 723 -9.04 16.86 26.25
C VAL A 723 -10.26 17.34 25.47
N ASN A 724 -11.34 17.70 26.15
CA ASN A 724 -12.59 18.11 25.51
C ASN A 724 -12.45 19.49 24.85
N MET A 725 -11.70 20.42 25.44
CA MET A 725 -11.37 21.70 24.79
C MET A 725 -10.51 21.54 23.53
N THR A 726 -9.63 20.53 23.50
CA THR A 726 -8.90 20.16 22.28
C THR A 726 -9.88 19.68 21.20
N ASN A 727 -10.79 18.77 21.56
CA ASN A 727 -11.82 18.27 20.65
C ASN A 727 -12.70 19.40 20.12
N GLU A 728 -13.17 20.29 20.99
CA GLU A 728 -13.97 21.48 20.65
C GLU A 728 -13.23 22.36 19.63
N LYS A 729 -11.93 22.62 19.86
CA LYS A 729 -11.14 23.49 18.99
C LYS A 729 -10.88 22.86 17.61
N ILE A 730 -10.61 21.55 17.55
CA ILE A 730 -10.43 20.83 16.29
C ILE A 730 -11.76 20.69 15.54
N HIS A 731 -12.87 20.44 16.24
CA HIS A 731 -14.20 20.39 15.65
C HIS A 731 -14.59 21.76 15.03
N GLN A 732 -14.33 22.86 15.75
CA GLN A 732 -14.49 24.22 15.20
C GLN A 732 -13.68 24.39 13.90
N TYR A 733 -12.40 24.00 13.90
CA TYR A 733 -11.54 24.11 12.72
C TYR A 733 -12.07 23.31 11.52
N ILE A 734 -12.51 22.07 11.75
CA ILE A 734 -13.09 21.23 10.69
C ILE A 734 -14.31 21.91 10.08
N ASN A 735 -15.24 22.40 10.90
CA ASN A 735 -16.45 23.08 10.42
C ASN A 735 -16.13 24.41 9.71
N GLU A 736 -15.13 25.17 10.20
CA GLU A 736 -14.67 26.39 9.54
C GLU A 736 -14.12 26.12 8.14
N VAL A 737 -13.27 25.11 7.99
CA VAL A 737 -12.65 24.79 6.69
C VAL A 737 -13.63 24.14 5.73
N LEU A 738 -14.48 23.22 6.21
CA LEU A 738 -15.44 22.54 5.35
C LEU A 738 -16.58 23.45 4.91
N PHE A 739 -17.13 24.27 5.81
CA PHE A 739 -18.41 24.96 5.55
C PHE A 739 -18.25 26.48 5.41
N LEU A 740 -17.62 27.12 6.40
CA LEU A 740 -17.54 28.59 6.42
C LEU A 740 -16.64 29.13 5.30
N GLN A 741 -15.54 28.46 4.99
CA GLN A 741 -14.68 28.85 3.87
C GLN A 741 -15.37 28.67 2.51
N GLU A 742 -16.14 27.59 2.32
CA GLU A 742 -16.92 27.39 1.09
C GLU A 742 -17.96 28.50 0.91
N GLN A 743 -18.68 28.82 1.98
CA GLN A 743 -19.67 29.89 1.99
C GLN A 743 -19.08 31.26 1.72
N ALA A 744 -17.99 31.61 2.42
CA ALA A 744 -17.30 32.89 2.21
C ALA A 744 -16.82 33.03 0.76
N GLU A 745 -16.29 31.95 0.17
CA GLU A 745 -15.82 31.96 -1.20
C GLU A 745 -16.97 32.05 -2.22
N CYS A 746 -18.07 31.34 -2.02
CA CYS A 746 -19.25 31.45 -2.88
C CYS A 746 -19.83 32.87 -2.87
N VAL A 747 -19.95 33.48 -1.69
CA VAL A 747 -20.41 34.88 -1.54
C VAL A 747 -19.46 35.84 -2.25
N GLN A 748 -18.14 35.68 -2.05
CA GLN A 748 -17.13 36.52 -2.70
C GLN A 748 -17.16 36.41 -4.23
N GLU A 749 -17.45 35.21 -4.75
CA GLU A 749 -17.50 34.92 -6.19
C GLU A 749 -18.90 35.14 -6.81
N GLY A 750 -19.88 35.63 -6.01
CA GLY A 750 -21.23 35.93 -6.47
C GLY A 750 -22.06 34.70 -6.85
N VAL A 751 -21.77 33.55 -6.27
CA VAL A 751 -22.47 32.28 -6.49
C VAL A 751 -23.55 32.09 -5.42
N ALA A 752 -24.80 31.88 -5.87
CA ALA A 752 -25.92 31.65 -4.96
C ALA A 752 -25.81 30.25 -4.33
N MET A 753 -25.81 30.19 -3.00
CA MET A 753 -25.87 28.96 -2.19
C MET A 753 -27.32 28.65 -1.81
N GLU A 754 -27.76 27.41 -2.03
CA GLU A 754 -29.09 26.96 -1.58
C GLU A 754 -29.16 26.77 -0.07
N THR A 755 -28.03 26.42 0.57
CA THR A 755 -27.93 26.15 2.00
C THR A 755 -26.90 27.06 2.66
N VAL A 756 -27.33 27.84 3.65
CA VAL A 756 -26.47 28.72 4.46
C VAL A 756 -26.11 27.97 5.74
N TYR A 757 -24.82 27.70 5.96
CA TYR A 757 -24.36 27.18 7.24
C TYR A 757 -24.40 28.31 8.27
N SER A 758 -25.09 28.07 9.39
CA SER A 758 -25.08 28.98 10.53
C SER A 758 -24.27 28.33 11.64
N PRO A 759 -23.07 28.83 11.98
CA PRO A 759 -22.32 28.30 13.09
C PRO A 759 -23.14 28.52 14.37
N GLY A 760 -23.46 27.44 15.08
CA GLY A 760 -24.13 27.55 16.38
C GLY A 760 -23.28 28.33 17.39
N ASN A 761 -23.82 28.58 18.60
CA ASN A 761 -23.13 29.30 19.70
C ASN A 761 -21.86 28.62 20.26
N HIS A 762 -21.28 27.65 19.56
CA HIS A 762 -20.14 26.83 19.98
C HIS A 762 -18.83 27.63 20.11
N THR A 763 -18.72 28.82 19.51
CA THR A 763 -17.55 29.71 19.70
C THR A 763 -17.47 30.27 21.12
N ALA A 764 -18.60 30.41 21.82
CA ALA A 764 -18.65 31.01 23.15
C ALA A 764 -17.84 30.22 24.20
N ALA A 765 -17.83 28.89 24.13
CA ALA A 765 -17.02 28.05 25.01
C ALA A 765 -15.53 28.32 24.77
N LEU A 766 -15.10 28.30 23.51
CA LEU A 766 -13.70 28.50 23.15
C LEU A 766 -13.22 29.91 23.49
N ASP A 767 -14.05 30.93 23.31
CA ASP A 767 -13.74 32.30 23.73
C ASP A 767 -13.55 32.38 25.25
N PHE A 768 -14.46 31.77 26.03
CA PHE A 768 -14.33 31.72 27.50
C PHE A 768 -12.99 31.12 27.96
N PHE A 769 -12.52 30.04 27.32
CA PHE A 769 -11.30 29.35 27.71
C PHE A 769 -10.01 29.96 27.14
N PHE A 770 -10.01 30.37 25.86
CA PHE A 770 -8.80 30.72 25.11
C PHE A 770 -8.58 32.22 24.89
N GLN A 771 -9.58 33.09 25.14
CA GLN A 771 -9.44 34.53 24.95
C GLN A 771 -8.25 35.10 25.75
N LYS A 772 -7.53 36.07 25.17
CA LYS A 772 -6.42 36.76 25.82
C LYS A 772 -6.74 38.23 26.02
N PRO A 773 -6.41 38.83 27.17
CA PRO A 773 -5.77 38.22 28.35
C PRO A 773 -6.73 37.55 29.34
N SER A 774 -8.06 37.66 29.15
CA SER A 774 -9.08 37.37 30.16
C SER A 774 -9.60 35.93 30.25
N GLY A 775 -9.23 35.04 29.32
CA GLY A 775 -9.77 33.68 29.27
C GLY A 775 -9.34 32.82 30.47
N PHE A 776 -10.15 31.79 30.77
CA PHE A 776 -9.96 30.90 31.92
C PHE A 776 -8.54 30.32 32.01
N LEU A 777 -7.97 29.88 30.88
CA LEU A 777 -6.63 29.31 30.87
C LEU A 777 -5.54 30.33 31.23
N SER A 778 -5.74 31.61 30.89
CA SER A 778 -4.80 32.69 31.26
C SER A 778 -4.90 32.99 32.76
N MET A 779 -6.12 33.02 33.30
CA MET A 779 -6.33 33.16 34.75
C MET A 779 -5.70 32.01 35.55
N LEU A 780 -5.88 30.77 35.09
CA LEU A 780 -5.29 29.60 35.75
C LEU A 780 -3.75 29.66 35.74
N ASP A 781 -3.15 30.14 34.65
CA ASP A 781 -1.70 30.31 34.56
C ASP A 781 -1.15 31.34 35.54
N GLU A 782 -1.85 32.47 35.71
CA GLU A 782 -1.46 33.50 36.68
C GLU A 782 -1.47 32.95 38.11
N GLU A 783 -2.54 32.25 38.49
CA GLU A 783 -2.68 31.66 39.83
C GLU A 783 -1.69 30.51 40.07
N SER A 784 -1.28 29.78 39.01
CA SER A 784 -0.31 28.68 39.09
C SER A 784 1.14 29.14 39.22
N GLN A 785 1.43 30.42 38.94
CA GLN A 785 2.78 31.00 39.12
C GLN A 785 3.03 31.46 40.55
N SER A 786 1.99 31.71 41.34
CA SER A 786 2.15 31.95 42.77
C SER A 786 2.60 30.65 43.47
N ILE A 787 3.53 30.76 44.41
CA ILE A 787 4.06 29.60 45.16
C ILE A 787 2.95 28.94 45.98
N TRP A 788 1.93 29.71 46.38
CA TRP A 788 0.64 29.24 46.88
C TRP A 788 -0.43 30.27 46.53
N SER A 789 -1.50 29.82 45.88
CA SER A 789 -2.79 30.51 45.82
C SER A 789 -3.75 29.68 46.68
N VAL A 790 -4.43 30.31 47.62
CA VAL A 790 -5.50 29.64 48.38
C VAL A 790 -6.56 29.24 47.34
N GLU A 791 -6.95 27.97 47.23
CA GLU A 791 -7.96 27.50 46.26
C GLU A 791 -9.27 28.34 46.30
N GLN A 792 -9.54 28.96 47.45
CA GLN A 792 -10.64 29.92 47.65
C GLN A 792 -10.54 31.17 46.75
N SER A 793 -9.34 31.61 46.37
CA SER A 793 -9.10 32.73 45.45
C SER A 793 -9.54 32.40 44.03
N LEU A 794 -9.08 31.26 43.50
CA LEU A 794 -9.45 30.79 42.16
C LEU A 794 -10.96 30.57 42.05
N SER A 795 -11.55 29.89 43.04
CA SER A 795 -13.00 29.65 43.10
C SER A 795 -13.82 30.94 43.04
N LYS A 796 -13.40 31.99 43.76
CA LYS A 796 -14.05 33.31 43.73
C LYS A 796 -13.86 34.03 42.40
N ARG A 797 -12.66 34.00 41.81
CA ARG A 797 -12.39 34.61 40.49
C ARG A 797 -13.17 33.92 39.38
N ILE A 798 -13.30 32.59 39.43
CA ILE A 798 -14.10 31.82 38.47
C ILE A 798 -15.58 32.15 38.60
N GLN A 799 -16.12 32.16 39.84
CA GLN A 799 -17.52 32.52 40.05
C GLN A 799 -17.81 33.94 39.52
N SER A 800 -16.95 34.91 39.84
CA SER A 800 -17.07 36.26 39.31
C SER A 800 -16.99 36.31 37.79
N TYR A 801 -16.13 35.50 37.16
CA TYR A 801 -16.00 35.46 35.70
C TYR A 801 -17.23 34.84 35.04
N LEU A 802 -17.77 33.77 35.62
CA LEU A 802 -19.02 33.13 35.20
C LEU A 802 -20.22 34.07 35.32
N ASP A 803 -20.31 34.82 36.43
CA ASP A 803 -21.40 35.79 36.65
C ASP A 803 -21.33 36.97 35.67
N THR A 804 -20.14 37.31 35.16
CA THR A 804 -19.96 38.37 34.14
C THR A 804 -20.09 37.88 32.70
N SER A 805 -19.99 36.57 32.45
CA SER A 805 -20.11 36.01 31.10
C SER A 805 -21.58 35.74 30.78
N ASP A 806 -22.18 36.53 29.89
CA ASP A 806 -23.58 36.40 29.44
C ASP A 806 -23.86 35.15 28.57
N THR A 807 -23.05 34.09 28.67
CA THR A 807 -23.15 32.92 27.79
C THR A 807 -23.86 31.76 28.52
N ASN A 808 -24.98 31.29 27.98
CA ASN A 808 -25.63 30.03 28.40
C ASN A 808 -24.76 28.78 28.15
N THR A 809 -23.50 28.96 27.77
CA THR A 809 -22.55 27.93 27.36
C THR A 809 -21.71 27.42 28.53
N VAL A 810 -21.37 28.30 29.49
CA VAL A 810 -20.63 27.91 30.70
C VAL A 810 -21.35 28.48 31.91
N TYR A 811 -21.77 27.63 32.85
CA TYR A 811 -22.50 28.07 34.03
C TYR A 811 -22.11 27.29 35.28
N SER A 812 -22.31 27.92 36.43
CA SER A 812 -22.06 27.30 37.73
C SER A 812 -23.12 26.22 38.02
N SER A 813 -22.69 25.07 38.53
CA SER A 813 -23.59 23.99 38.96
C SER A 813 -24.15 24.30 40.36
N THR A 814 -24.89 25.41 40.47
CA THR A 814 -25.48 25.85 41.75
C THR A 814 -26.87 25.27 42.02
N LYS A 815 -27.47 24.61 41.03
CA LYS A 815 -28.81 24.01 41.12
C LYS A 815 -28.78 22.54 40.70
N ASP A 816 -29.37 21.66 41.49
CA ASP A 816 -29.64 20.29 41.05
C ASP A 816 -30.60 20.29 39.83
N GLY A 817 -30.72 19.16 39.13
CA GLY A 817 -31.62 19.02 37.97
C GLY A 817 -33.11 19.29 38.27
N ASN A 818 -33.46 19.50 39.55
CA ASN A 818 -34.80 19.85 40.04
C ASN A 818 -34.92 21.31 40.53
N GLY A 819 -33.87 22.13 40.42
CA GLY A 819 -33.90 23.56 40.74
C GLY A 819 -33.58 23.94 42.20
N ASN A 820 -33.16 23.01 43.06
CA ASN A 820 -32.74 23.26 44.44
C ASN A 820 -31.28 23.70 44.51
N LEU A 821 -30.96 24.56 45.48
CA LEU A 821 -29.59 25.00 45.76
C LEU A 821 -28.71 23.83 46.24
N ALA A 822 -27.57 23.61 45.58
CA ALA A 822 -26.59 22.61 45.99
C ALA A 822 -26.02 22.93 47.40
N PRO A 823 -25.69 21.92 48.23
CA PRO A 823 -25.09 22.13 49.55
C PRO A 823 -23.77 22.91 49.43
N LYS A 824 -23.51 23.84 50.37
CA LYS A 824 -22.35 24.75 50.39
C LYS A 824 -20.96 24.08 50.44
N ASP A 825 -20.89 22.76 50.60
CA ASP A 825 -19.65 22.00 50.80
C ASP A 825 -19.18 21.19 49.57
N GLN A 826 -19.88 21.26 48.43
CA GLN A 826 -19.35 20.72 47.18
C GLN A 826 -18.39 21.73 46.54
N GLY A 827 -17.16 21.30 46.26
CA GLY A 827 -16.12 22.14 45.64
C GLY A 827 -16.58 22.82 44.35
N SER A 828 -15.83 23.84 43.92
CA SER A 828 -16.15 24.65 42.74
C SER A 828 -16.29 23.80 41.48
N THR A 829 -17.54 23.53 41.09
CA THR A 829 -17.91 22.81 39.87
C THR A 829 -18.60 23.76 38.90
N PHE A 830 -18.34 23.55 37.62
CA PHE A 830 -19.00 24.27 36.54
C PHE A 830 -19.32 23.32 35.40
N THR A 831 -20.29 23.70 34.60
CA THR A 831 -20.78 22.89 33.49
C THR A 831 -20.54 23.63 32.18
N VAL A 832 -20.02 22.91 31.18
CA VAL A 832 -19.80 23.41 29.82
C VAL A 832 -20.76 22.69 28.89
N MET A 833 -21.44 23.47 28.05
CA MET A 833 -22.17 22.98 26.88
C MET A 833 -21.18 22.84 25.72
N HIS A 834 -20.65 21.64 25.54
CA HIS A 834 -19.81 21.28 24.40
C HIS A 834 -20.65 20.96 23.16
N TYR A 835 -20.01 20.89 22.00
CA TYR A 835 -20.66 20.36 20.80
C TYR A 835 -21.29 18.98 21.04
N ALA A 836 -20.58 18.09 21.76
CA ALA A 836 -21.02 16.71 22.03
C ALA A 836 -22.03 16.56 23.18
N GLY A 837 -22.33 17.62 23.93
CA GLY A 837 -23.25 17.57 25.06
C GLY A 837 -22.79 18.34 26.28
N ARG A 838 -23.50 18.15 27.39
CA ARG A 838 -23.25 18.83 28.65
C ARG A 838 -22.23 18.05 29.49
N VAL A 839 -21.11 18.68 29.87
CA VAL A 839 -20.12 18.05 30.75
C VAL A 839 -19.86 18.92 31.98
N THR A 840 -19.89 18.31 33.16
CA THR A 840 -19.58 18.98 34.43
C THR A 840 -18.15 18.65 34.88
N TYR A 841 -17.42 19.69 35.27
CA TYR A 841 -16.02 19.63 35.67
C TYR A 841 -15.83 20.07 37.13
N GLU A 842 -14.92 19.38 37.81
CA GLU A 842 -14.43 19.72 39.15
C GLU A 842 -13.02 20.34 39.05
N ILE A 843 -12.86 21.54 39.62
CA ILE A 843 -11.61 22.33 39.52
C ILE A 843 -10.68 22.12 40.72
N ALA A 844 -11.11 21.38 41.75
CA ALA A 844 -10.25 21.08 42.89
C ALA A 844 -8.91 20.47 42.43
N GLY A 845 -7.80 21.03 42.90
CA GLY A 845 -6.44 20.64 42.49
C GLY A 845 -6.03 21.07 41.07
N ALA A 846 -6.81 21.88 40.34
CA ALA A 846 -6.46 22.31 38.98
C ALA A 846 -5.19 23.15 38.91
N ILE A 847 -4.89 23.95 39.95
CA ILE A 847 -3.67 24.76 40.03
C ILE A 847 -2.43 23.85 40.06
N GLU A 848 -2.44 22.85 40.94
CA GLU A 848 -1.36 21.86 41.07
C GLU A 848 -1.20 21.05 39.79
N LYS A 849 -2.31 20.64 39.17
CA LYS A 849 -2.32 19.91 37.89
C LYS A 849 -1.84 20.76 36.73
N ASN A 850 -2.06 22.08 36.76
CA ASN A 850 -1.59 23.00 35.73
C ASN A 850 -0.10 23.31 35.86
N LYS A 851 0.50 23.21 37.05
CA LYS A 851 1.93 23.46 37.28
C LYS A 851 2.78 22.27 36.81
N ASP A 852 3.62 22.49 35.80
CA ASP A 852 4.46 21.43 35.17
C ASP A 852 5.97 21.76 35.20
N SER A 853 6.40 22.69 36.05
CA SER A 853 7.80 23.13 36.16
C SER A 853 8.46 22.68 37.48
N LEU A 854 9.55 21.91 37.37
CA LEU A 854 10.36 21.51 38.52
C LEU A 854 11.11 22.69 39.18
N SER A 855 11.43 22.53 40.47
CA SER A 855 12.33 23.44 41.18
C SER A 855 13.73 23.41 40.58
N GLN A 856 14.48 24.50 40.72
CA GLN A 856 15.86 24.58 40.21
C GLN A 856 16.78 23.54 40.87
N ASN A 857 16.54 23.23 42.15
CA ASN A 857 17.29 22.21 42.89
C ASN A 857 17.13 20.83 42.28
N LEU A 858 15.89 20.42 42.02
CA LEU A 858 15.62 19.10 41.42
C LEU A 858 16.21 19.01 40.01
N ILE A 859 16.09 20.08 39.20
CA ILE A 859 16.71 20.13 37.88
C ILE A 859 18.24 19.99 37.99
N PHE A 860 18.86 20.64 38.98
CA PHE A 860 20.30 20.57 39.20
C PHE A 860 20.74 19.16 39.60
N VAL A 861 20.07 18.53 40.57
CA VAL A 861 20.38 17.16 40.99
C VAL A 861 20.23 16.17 39.84
N MET A 862 19.18 16.30 39.02
CA MET A 862 19.03 15.41 37.86
C MET A 862 20.11 15.64 36.78
N LYS A 863 20.67 16.86 36.69
CA LYS A 863 21.80 17.17 35.79
C LYS A 863 23.14 16.66 36.30
N THR A 864 23.26 16.33 37.59
CA THR A 864 24.48 15.73 38.18
C THR A 864 24.44 14.20 38.19
N SER A 865 23.33 13.58 37.78
CA SER A 865 23.20 12.13 37.65
C SER A 865 24.32 11.53 36.80
N GLU A 866 24.93 10.44 37.29
CA GLU A 866 25.91 9.65 36.54
C GLU A 866 25.24 8.76 35.49
N ASN A 867 23.91 8.59 35.56
CA ASN A 867 23.14 7.86 34.57
C ASN A 867 23.05 8.71 33.29
N VAL A 868 23.74 8.26 32.23
CA VAL A 868 23.88 8.99 30.96
C VAL A 868 22.53 9.39 30.37
N VAL A 869 21.52 8.52 30.46
CA VAL A 869 20.18 8.80 29.94
C VAL A 869 19.53 9.91 30.76
N ILE A 870 19.44 9.77 32.09
CA ILE A 870 18.84 10.80 32.97
C ILE A 870 19.56 12.14 32.81
N ASN A 871 20.89 12.12 32.78
CA ASN A 871 21.70 13.31 32.58
C ASN A 871 21.30 14.03 31.27
N GLN A 872 21.23 13.28 30.15
CA GLN A 872 20.80 13.82 28.86
C GLN A 872 19.36 14.32 28.87
N LEU A 873 18.44 13.61 29.53
CA LEU A 873 17.03 14.01 29.65
C LEU A 873 16.91 15.41 30.26
N PHE A 874 17.72 15.75 31.27
CA PHE A 874 17.64 17.03 31.98
C PHE A 874 18.62 18.11 31.48
N GLN A 875 19.66 17.75 30.73
CA GLN A 875 20.45 18.72 29.96
C GLN A 875 19.70 19.25 28.74
N SER A 876 18.88 18.41 28.11
CA SER A 876 18.11 18.77 26.93
C SER A 876 16.99 19.77 27.28
N LYS A 877 16.86 20.80 26.44
CA LYS A 877 15.80 21.82 26.58
C LYS A 877 14.46 21.26 26.10
N LEU A 878 13.38 21.79 26.67
CA LEU A 878 12.01 21.51 26.23
C LEU A 878 11.57 22.57 25.20
N THR A 879 10.84 22.14 24.18
CA THR A 879 10.13 23.02 23.24
C THR A 879 8.97 23.72 23.96
N GLN A 880 8.36 24.71 23.29
CA GLN A 880 7.15 25.38 23.80
C GLN A 880 5.92 24.45 23.87
N THR A 881 5.96 23.31 23.17
CA THR A 881 4.94 22.25 23.21
C THR A 881 5.24 21.17 24.27
N GLY A 882 6.32 21.33 25.04
CA GLY A 882 6.69 20.42 26.13
C GLY A 882 7.42 19.15 25.72
N SER A 883 7.86 19.04 24.46
CA SER A 883 8.69 17.93 23.96
C SER A 883 10.18 18.25 24.10
N LEU A 884 11.05 17.25 24.21
CA LEU A 884 12.50 17.44 24.21
C LEU A 884 13.00 17.85 22.83
N VAL A 885 13.82 18.90 22.78
CA VAL A 885 14.51 19.33 21.55
C VAL A 885 15.48 18.21 21.11
N PRO A 886 15.43 17.77 19.84
CA PRO A 886 16.37 16.79 19.31
C PRO A 886 17.82 17.26 19.49
N SER A 887 18.68 16.39 20.00
CA SER A 887 20.12 16.69 20.12
C SER A 887 20.74 16.71 18.72
N TYR A 888 21.32 17.83 18.27
CA TYR A 888 22.01 17.93 16.97
C TYR A 888 23.23 17.00 16.82
N HIS A 889 23.65 16.35 17.89
CA HIS A 889 24.59 15.24 17.84
C HIS A 889 23.83 13.92 17.94
N SER A 890 23.44 13.38 16.78
CA SER A 890 23.14 11.96 16.66
C SER A 890 24.30 11.17 17.27
N LEU A 891 23.99 10.20 18.12
CA LEU A 891 24.93 9.17 18.56
C LEU A 891 25.64 8.56 17.34
N LYS A 892 26.83 9.05 17.01
CA LYS A 892 27.87 8.22 16.40
C LYS A 892 28.41 7.30 17.50
N ILE A 893 27.58 6.38 17.99
CA ILE A 893 28.08 5.13 18.57
C ILE A 893 28.40 4.22 17.39
N LYS A 894 29.47 4.57 16.68
CA LYS A 894 30.26 3.62 15.90
C LYS A 894 31.66 3.69 16.51
N GLY A 895 32.00 2.68 17.31
CA GLY A 895 33.37 2.45 17.77
C GLY A 895 33.56 2.50 19.29
N CYS A 896 33.80 1.32 19.85
CA CYS A 896 34.54 0.97 21.08
C CYS A 896 34.57 1.98 22.24
N LYS A 897 33.88 1.62 23.33
CA LYS A 897 34.38 1.72 24.73
C LYS A 897 33.51 0.89 25.68
N GLY A 898 33.51 -0.43 25.49
CA GLY A 898 32.98 -1.42 26.45
C GLY A 898 33.85 -1.59 27.70
N ALA A 899 34.47 -0.53 28.22
CA ALA A 899 35.47 -0.63 29.30
C ALA A 899 35.18 0.26 30.53
N LEU A 900 34.01 0.89 30.62
CA LEU A 900 33.64 1.73 31.77
C LEU A 900 32.41 1.25 32.56
N LEU A 901 31.79 0.14 32.16
CA LEU A 901 30.55 -0.36 32.77
C LEU A 901 30.73 -1.59 33.67
N SER A 902 31.95 -1.87 34.13
CA SER A 902 32.19 -2.90 35.14
C SER A 902 33.14 -2.42 36.24
N LYS A 903 32.60 -1.71 37.23
CA LYS A 903 33.18 -1.75 38.58
C LYS A 903 32.07 -2.05 39.58
N LYS A 904 32.13 -3.27 40.13
CA LYS A 904 31.43 -3.66 41.36
C LYS A 904 31.79 -2.68 42.49
N PRO A 905 30.91 -2.49 43.48
CA PRO A 905 31.19 -1.58 44.59
C PRO A 905 32.22 -2.23 45.51
N SER A 906 33.34 -1.54 45.73
CA SER A 906 34.25 -1.85 46.84
C SER A 906 34.22 -0.70 47.83
N VAL A 907 33.87 -1.04 49.06
CA VAL A 907 33.89 -0.22 50.28
C VAL A 907 35.26 0.44 50.47
N ALA A 908 35.30 1.77 50.53
CA ALA A 908 36.13 2.61 51.41
C ALA A 908 36.19 4.06 50.88
N CYS A 909 35.64 5.02 51.64
CA CYS A 909 36.43 6.08 52.27
C CYS A 909 35.51 7.08 52.99
N ALA A 910 35.68 7.12 54.30
CA ALA A 910 35.24 8.21 55.15
C ALA A 910 36.13 9.46 54.96
N SER A 911 35.57 10.60 55.34
CA SER A 911 36.18 11.93 55.56
C SER A 911 36.51 12.78 54.32
N GLY A 912 35.74 13.87 54.16
CA GLY A 912 35.97 14.89 53.14
C GLY A 912 34.80 15.88 52.99
N GLU A 913 34.36 16.47 54.09
CA GLU A 913 33.29 17.47 54.12
C GLU A 913 33.60 18.77 53.33
N ALA A 914 32.54 19.33 52.73
CA ALA A 914 32.27 20.77 52.61
C ALA A 914 33.14 21.68 51.70
N LYS A 915 33.63 21.23 50.54
CA LYS A 915 34.36 22.12 49.59
C LYS A 915 33.78 22.34 48.19
N LYS A 916 32.69 21.69 47.78
CA LYS A 916 32.12 21.89 46.43
C LYS A 916 31.15 23.08 46.28
N TYR A 917 30.70 23.70 47.38
CA TYR A 917 29.72 24.79 47.33
C TYR A 917 30.32 26.18 46.98
N ILE A 918 31.65 26.34 47.01
CA ILE A 918 32.32 27.64 46.82
C ILE A 918 32.60 27.97 45.34
N GLU A 919 32.59 26.99 44.43
CA GLU A 919 32.84 27.22 42.99
C GLU A 919 31.66 27.81 42.21
N LEU A 920 30.44 27.82 42.77
CA LEU A 920 29.24 28.39 42.15
C LEU A 920 29.30 29.92 41.97
N SER A 921 30.08 30.62 42.80
CA SER A 921 30.19 32.09 42.74
C SER A 921 31.09 32.61 41.62
N LYS A 922 31.96 31.76 41.05
CA LYS A 922 32.95 32.16 40.02
C LYS A 922 32.43 31.98 38.60
N LEU A 923 31.55 31.00 38.35
CA LEU A 923 30.95 30.75 37.03
C LEU A 923 29.83 31.74 36.66
N LEU A 924 29.14 32.32 37.66
CA LEU A 924 28.04 33.27 37.44
C LEU A 924 28.48 34.75 37.34
N LYS A 925 29.75 35.08 37.65
CA LYS A 925 30.25 36.47 37.68
C LYS A 925 30.79 37.03 36.36
N LYS A 926 30.88 36.26 35.28
CA LYS A 926 31.26 36.79 33.95
C LYS A 926 30.01 37.11 33.12
N LYS A 927 29.39 38.27 33.37
CA LYS A 927 28.36 38.88 32.52
C LYS A 927 28.80 40.27 32.06
N GLY A 928 28.68 40.50 30.76
CA GLY A 928 28.78 41.81 30.13
C GLY A 928 28.19 41.77 28.72
N THR A 929 26.87 41.58 28.62
CA THR A 929 25.95 41.94 27.50
C THR A 929 24.59 41.26 27.71
N SER A 930 23.65 41.98 28.31
CA SER A 930 22.41 41.46 28.90
C SER A 930 21.15 41.61 28.04
N SER A 931 21.22 41.62 26.70
CA SER A 931 20.01 41.78 25.85
C SER A 931 19.80 40.73 24.75
N PHE A 932 20.78 39.86 24.49
CA PHE A 932 20.70 38.78 23.49
C PHE A 932 20.50 37.40 24.12
N LEU A 933 21.17 37.09 25.23
CA LEU A 933 21.01 35.79 25.92
C LEU A 933 19.65 35.61 26.60
N GLN A 934 19.00 36.69 27.05
CA GLN A 934 17.66 36.63 27.61
C GLN A 934 16.58 36.32 26.54
N ARG A 935 16.86 36.60 25.26
CA ARG A 935 16.02 36.17 24.12
C ARG A 935 16.25 34.70 23.72
N LEU A 936 17.38 34.11 24.12
CA LEU A 936 17.77 32.70 23.89
C LEU A 936 17.46 31.77 25.08
N GLU A 937 17.01 32.33 26.21
CA GLU A 937 16.50 31.62 27.40
C GLU A 937 14.97 31.50 27.40
N ARG A 938 14.33 31.20 26.25
CA ARG A 938 12.92 30.75 26.29
C ARG A 938 12.89 29.33 26.87
N GLY A 939 12.68 29.21 28.18
CA GLY A 939 12.40 27.95 28.86
C GLY A 939 11.16 27.27 28.26
N GLY A 940 11.03 25.95 28.49
CA GLY A 940 9.84 25.18 28.12
C GLY A 940 8.57 25.71 28.80
N PRO A 941 7.38 25.14 28.51
CA PRO A 941 6.14 25.58 29.13
C PRO A 941 6.24 25.43 30.64
N THR A 942 5.88 26.48 31.37
CA THR A 942 5.82 26.46 32.84
C THR A 942 4.53 25.82 33.36
N THR A 943 3.49 25.79 32.52
CA THR A 943 2.18 25.23 32.84
C THR A 943 1.61 24.39 31.69
N VAL A 944 0.70 23.48 32.03
CA VAL A 944 -0.03 22.62 31.09
C VAL A 944 -0.93 23.46 30.17
N ALA A 945 -1.57 24.53 30.67
CA ALA A 945 -2.40 25.40 29.86
C ALA A 945 -1.59 26.21 28.81
N ILE A 946 -0.37 26.65 29.13
CA ILE A 946 0.56 27.21 28.13
C ILE A 946 0.89 26.14 27.09
N GLN A 947 1.24 24.93 27.53
CA GLN A 947 1.55 23.80 26.65
C GLN A 947 0.39 23.47 25.70
N LEU A 948 -0.84 23.45 26.21
CA LEU A 948 -2.08 23.21 25.45
C LEU A 948 -2.24 24.26 24.36
N ARG A 949 -2.20 25.56 24.72
CA ARG A 949 -2.35 26.65 23.75
C ARG A 949 -1.28 26.60 22.66
N LYS A 950 -0.02 26.33 23.05
CA LYS A 950 1.09 26.22 22.09
C LYS A 950 0.96 24.99 21.20
N SER A 951 0.56 23.84 21.75
CA SER A 951 0.31 22.61 20.99
C SER A 951 -0.81 22.81 19.97
N LEU A 952 -1.95 23.40 20.37
CA LEU A 952 -3.05 23.71 19.47
C LEU A 952 -2.64 24.70 18.38
N THR A 953 -1.85 25.72 18.71
CA THR A 953 -1.33 26.67 17.72
C THR A 953 -0.45 25.97 16.69
N ASP A 954 0.43 25.07 17.11
CA ASP A 954 1.30 24.29 16.22
C ASP A 954 0.50 23.33 15.34
N ILE A 955 -0.44 22.58 15.92
CA ILE A 955 -1.32 21.65 15.19
C ILE A 955 -2.15 22.42 14.14
N ILE A 956 -2.86 23.49 14.53
CA ILE A 956 -3.67 24.27 13.60
C ILE A 956 -2.78 24.92 12.52
N GLY A 957 -1.59 25.40 12.88
CA GLY A 957 -0.63 25.94 11.90
C GLY A 957 -0.21 24.91 10.85
N LYS A 958 0.00 23.65 11.26
CA LYS A 958 0.24 22.54 10.32
C LYS A 958 -0.99 22.26 9.45
N LEU A 959 -2.18 22.18 10.06
CA LEU A 959 -3.43 21.91 9.33
C LEU A 959 -3.74 22.98 8.27
N GLN A 960 -3.49 24.25 8.56
CA GLN A 960 -3.74 25.37 7.62
C GLN A 960 -2.88 25.28 6.35
N ASN A 961 -1.68 24.70 6.45
CA ASN A 961 -0.78 24.53 5.31
C ASN A 961 -1.15 23.32 4.43
N CYS A 962 -1.99 22.41 4.95
CA CYS A 962 -2.37 21.18 4.27
C CYS A 962 -3.77 21.23 3.65
N THR A 963 -4.06 20.34 2.71
CA THR A 963 -5.42 20.00 2.30
C THR A 963 -5.99 18.94 3.26
N PRO A 964 -7.10 19.23 4.00
CA PRO A 964 -7.62 18.33 5.01
C PRO A 964 -8.52 17.23 4.43
N HIS A 965 -8.42 16.02 4.99
CA HIS A 965 -9.25 14.85 4.73
C HIS A 965 -9.89 14.41 6.05
N SER A 966 -11.20 14.57 6.20
CA SER A 966 -11.88 14.30 7.48
C SER A 966 -12.38 12.86 7.57
N VAL A 967 -12.08 12.20 8.69
CA VAL A 967 -12.65 10.90 9.06
C VAL A 967 -13.36 11.03 10.40
N HIS A 968 -14.67 10.77 10.40
CA HIS A 968 -15.50 10.80 11.60
C HIS A 968 -15.77 9.37 12.07
N CYS A 969 -15.28 9.04 13.26
CA CYS A 969 -15.33 7.72 13.85
C CYS A 969 -16.45 7.65 14.91
N ILE A 970 -17.39 6.73 14.73
CA ILE A 970 -18.57 6.51 15.57
C ILE A 970 -18.41 5.23 16.38
N LYS A 971 -18.83 5.28 17.63
CA LYS A 971 -18.88 4.13 18.53
C LYS A 971 -20.29 3.52 18.52
N PRO A 972 -20.50 2.26 18.10
CA PRO A 972 -21.87 1.73 17.94
C PRO A 972 -22.57 1.40 19.26
N ASN A 973 -21.81 1.13 20.34
CA ASN A 973 -22.35 0.79 21.65
C ASN A 973 -21.32 1.08 22.77
N ASN A 974 -21.79 1.26 24.00
CA ASN A 974 -20.91 1.52 25.15
C ASN A 974 -20.29 0.26 25.77
N SER A 975 -20.89 -0.91 25.54
CA SER A 975 -20.45 -2.19 26.09
C SER A 975 -19.24 -2.81 25.38
N LYS A 976 -18.73 -2.18 24.30
CA LYS A 976 -17.64 -2.68 23.44
C LYS A 976 -17.93 -4.06 22.84
N LEU A 977 -19.21 -4.42 22.69
CA LEU A 977 -19.60 -5.72 22.16
C LEU A 977 -19.59 -5.67 20.62
N PRO A 978 -19.01 -6.67 19.94
CA PRO A 978 -19.10 -6.77 18.50
C PRO A 978 -20.55 -6.98 18.07
N ASP A 979 -20.90 -6.55 16.86
CA ASP A 979 -22.21 -6.77 16.22
C ASP A 979 -23.42 -6.19 16.98
N THR A 980 -23.20 -5.30 17.95
CA THR A 980 -24.26 -4.60 18.67
C THR A 980 -24.29 -3.12 18.30
N PHE A 981 -25.47 -2.61 18.01
CA PHE A 981 -25.70 -1.24 17.54
C PHE A 981 -26.83 -0.59 18.36
N ASP A 982 -26.49 0.45 19.13
CA ASP A 982 -27.43 1.23 19.91
C ASP A 982 -27.92 2.44 19.09
N ASN A 983 -29.17 2.37 18.66
CA ASN A 983 -29.79 3.39 17.83
C ASN A 983 -29.81 4.77 18.49
N PHE A 984 -30.12 4.85 19.78
CA PHE A 984 -30.22 6.15 20.47
C PHE A 984 -28.85 6.77 20.64
N TYR A 985 -27.87 5.96 21.01
CA TYR A 985 -26.50 6.41 21.19
C TYR A 985 -25.84 6.83 19.87
N VAL A 986 -26.00 6.05 18.80
CA VAL A 986 -25.46 6.43 17.49
C VAL A 986 -26.19 7.65 16.92
N SER A 987 -27.52 7.75 17.10
CA SER A 987 -28.29 8.93 16.67
C SER A 987 -27.77 10.21 17.35
N ALA A 988 -27.48 10.17 18.64
CA ALA A 988 -26.92 11.31 19.36
C ALA A 988 -25.55 11.71 18.76
N GLN A 989 -24.69 10.74 18.46
CA GLN A 989 -23.39 10.98 17.82
C GLN A 989 -23.53 11.63 16.44
N LEU A 990 -24.44 11.14 15.60
CA LEU A 990 -24.68 11.72 14.28
C LEU A 990 -25.14 13.17 14.35
N GLN A 991 -26.00 13.49 15.33
CA GLN A 991 -26.52 14.83 15.56
C GLN A 991 -25.43 15.80 16.02
N TYR A 992 -24.68 15.45 17.06
CA TYR A 992 -23.67 16.37 17.59
C TYR A 992 -22.44 16.50 16.69
N ILE A 993 -22.09 15.46 15.91
CA ILE A 993 -21.06 15.58 14.86
C ILE A 993 -21.57 16.53 13.76
N GLY A 994 -22.89 16.65 13.57
CA GLY A 994 -23.52 17.46 12.55
C GLY A 994 -23.63 16.77 11.20
N VAL A 995 -23.66 15.43 11.16
CA VAL A 995 -23.62 14.63 9.92
C VAL A 995 -24.73 15.04 8.95
N LEU A 996 -25.94 15.29 9.45
CA LEU A 996 -27.05 15.74 8.60
C LEU A 996 -26.74 17.07 7.89
N ASP A 997 -26.13 18.02 8.60
CA ASP A 997 -25.74 19.31 8.04
C ASP A 997 -24.60 19.15 7.03
N MET A 998 -23.62 18.27 7.31
CA MET A 998 -22.55 17.94 6.36
C MET A 998 -23.13 17.39 5.05
N VAL A 999 -24.06 16.44 5.15
CA VAL A 999 -24.69 15.81 3.97
C VAL A 999 -25.50 16.83 3.17
N LYS A 1000 -26.24 17.73 3.83
CA LYS A 1000 -26.97 18.81 3.17
C LYS A 1000 -26.02 19.76 2.43
N ILE A 1001 -24.94 20.21 3.08
CA ILE A 1001 -23.98 21.12 2.47
C ILE A 1001 -23.27 20.47 1.29
N ILE A 1002 -22.86 19.20 1.39
CA ILE A 1002 -22.20 18.50 0.28
C ILE A 1002 -23.15 18.26 -0.90
N ARG A 1003 -24.42 17.94 -0.65
CA ARG A 1003 -25.41 17.69 -1.71
C ARG A 1003 -25.76 18.96 -2.49
N HIS A 1004 -25.95 20.06 -1.79
CA HIS A 1004 -26.44 21.31 -2.35
C HIS A 1004 -25.32 22.30 -2.71
N GLY A 1005 -24.16 22.18 -2.07
CA GLY A 1005 -22.99 23.03 -2.26
C GLY A 1005 -22.12 22.67 -3.47
N TYR A 1006 -20.96 23.32 -3.52
CA TYR A 1006 -19.98 23.28 -4.59
C TYR A 1006 -18.58 22.97 -4.03
N PRO A 1007 -18.31 21.71 -3.66
CA PRO A 1007 -17.05 21.33 -3.01
C PRO A 1007 -15.82 21.60 -3.89
N ILE A 1008 -15.97 21.49 -5.22
CA ILE A 1008 -14.86 21.66 -6.17
C ILE A 1008 -14.88 23.07 -6.74
N ARG A 1009 -13.87 23.85 -6.35
CA ARG A 1009 -13.73 25.28 -6.63
C ARG A 1009 -12.39 25.55 -7.31
N LEU A 1010 -12.39 25.62 -8.64
CA LEU A 1010 -11.16 25.76 -9.44
C LEU A 1010 -11.07 27.16 -10.03
N SER A 1011 -9.90 27.79 -9.99
CA SER A 1011 -9.68 28.99 -10.80
C SER A 1011 -9.83 28.67 -12.28
N PHE A 1012 -10.15 29.66 -13.12
CA PHE A 1012 -10.26 29.42 -14.55
C PHE A 1012 -8.98 28.84 -15.16
N THR A 1013 -7.81 29.25 -14.67
CA THR A 1013 -6.53 28.71 -15.12
C THR A 1013 -6.35 27.26 -14.68
N ASP A 1014 -6.68 26.94 -13.44
CA ASP A 1014 -6.52 25.57 -12.91
C ASP A 1014 -7.52 24.62 -13.57
N PHE A 1015 -8.77 25.06 -13.79
CA PHE A 1015 -9.77 24.27 -14.50
C PHE A 1015 -9.30 23.94 -15.93
N LEU A 1016 -8.82 24.93 -16.67
CA LEU A 1016 -8.35 24.72 -18.05
C LEU A 1016 -7.05 23.91 -18.10
N SER A 1017 -6.17 24.03 -17.11
CA SER A 1017 -4.96 23.22 -16.98
C SER A 1017 -5.31 21.76 -16.67
N ARG A 1018 -6.19 21.54 -15.69
CA ARG A 1018 -6.62 20.21 -15.25
C ARG A 1018 -7.39 19.45 -16.32
N TYR A 1019 -8.26 20.14 -17.06
CA TYR A 1019 -9.06 19.55 -18.13
C TYR A 1019 -8.57 19.96 -19.53
N LYS A 1020 -7.25 20.10 -19.68
CA LYS A 1020 -6.62 20.60 -20.91
C LYS A 1020 -7.07 19.84 -22.17
N ASP A 1021 -7.11 18.52 -22.11
CA ASP A 1021 -7.50 17.67 -23.25
C ASP A 1021 -8.92 18.00 -23.74
N LEU A 1022 -9.85 18.26 -22.81
CA LEU A 1022 -11.22 18.70 -23.10
C LEU A 1022 -11.29 20.15 -23.54
N ALA A 1023 -10.48 21.02 -22.92
CA ALA A 1023 -10.40 22.43 -23.28
C ALA A 1023 -9.88 22.64 -24.70
N ASP A 1024 -8.89 21.84 -25.13
CA ASP A 1024 -8.31 21.92 -26.46
C ASP A 1024 -9.26 21.35 -27.54
N THR A 1025 -9.99 20.27 -27.22
CA THR A 1025 -11.04 19.75 -28.12
C THR A 1025 -12.26 20.67 -28.22
N ALA A 1026 -12.64 21.35 -27.14
CA ALA A 1026 -13.76 22.28 -27.13
C ALA A 1026 -13.44 23.64 -27.78
N ALA A 1027 -12.20 24.10 -27.68
CA ALA A 1027 -11.82 25.43 -28.15
C ALA A 1027 -11.63 25.54 -29.68
N GLY A 1028 -11.28 24.45 -30.38
CA GLY A 1028 -11.00 24.51 -31.83
C GLY A 1028 -10.05 25.66 -32.21
N GLU A 1029 -10.34 26.40 -33.29
CA GLU A 1029 -9.59 27.61 -33.69
C GLU A 1029 -9.91 28.87 -32.83
N LYS A 1030 -10.85 28.82 -31.88
CA LYS A 1030 -11.31 29.98 -31.10
C LYS A 1030 -10.43 30.28 -29.88
N LYS A 1031 -9.11 30.39 -30.07
CA LYS A 1031 -8.14 30.73 -29.00
C LYS A 1031 -8.25 32.16 -28.43
N LYS A 1032 -9.10 33.02 -29.01
CA LYS A 1032 -9.29 34.43 -28.59
C LYS A 1032 -10.31 34.64 -27.45
N LEU A 1033 -10.98 33.60 -26.99
CA LEU A 1033 -11.98 33.71 -25.91
C LEU A 1033 -11.33 33.91 -24.53
N SER A 1034 -12.03 34.61 -23.64
CA SER A 1034 -11.59 34.77 -22.25
C SER A 1034 -11.56 33.42 -21.52
N ALA A 1035 -10.71 33.29 -20.49
CA ALA A 1035 -10.61 32.03 -19.72
C ALA A 1035 -11.96 31.59 -19.14
N LYS A 1036 -12.80 32.54 -18.71
CA LYS A 1036 -14.17 32.31 -18.22
C LYS A 1036 -15.07 31.67 -19.29
N GLU A 1037 -15.06 32.20 -20.50
CA GLU A 1037 -15.87 31.68 -21.61
C GLU A 1037 -15.40 30.31 -22.07
N ARG A 1038 -14.07 30.08 -22.07
CA ARG A 1038 -13.51 28.76 -22.38
C ARG A 1038 -13.96 27.71 -21.38
N CYS A 1039 -13.93 28.01 -20.07
CA CYS A 1039 -14.45 27.11 -19.05
C CYS A 1039 -15.94 26.81 -19.29
N ARG A 1040 -16.73 27.84 -19.60
CA ARG A 1040 -18.16 27.69 -19.91
C ARG A 1040 -18.42 26.77 -21.10
N LEU A 1041 -17.65 26.93 -22.17
CA LEU A 1041 -17.77 26.10 -23.38
C LEU A 1041 -17.48 24.63 -23.10
N VAL A 1042 -16.41 24.34 -22.34
CA VAL A 1042 -16.09 22.96 -21.93
C VAL A 1042 -17.27 22.35 -21.18
N LEU A 1043 -17.80 23.04 -20.17
CA LEU A 1043 -18.92 22.52 -19.37
C LEU A 1043 -20.21 22.31 -20.18
N GLN A 1044 -20.50 23.23 -21.11
CA GLN A 1044 -21.66 23.12 -22.01
C GLN A 1044 -21.52 21.96 -22.99
N GLN A 1045 -20.34 21.76 -23.57
CA GLN A 1045 -20.08 20.67 -24.52
C GLN A 1045 -20.10 19.30 -23.84
N CYS A 1046 -19.66 19.23 -22.58
CA CYS A 1046 -19.78 18.04 -21.74
C CYS A 1046 -21.21 17.78 -21.23
N LYS A 1047 -22.20 18.62 -21.59
CA LYS A 1047 -23.63 18.50 -21.22
C LYS A 1047 -23.87 18.39 -19.70
N LEU A 1048 -23.04 19.04 -18.89
CA LEU A 1048 -23.20 19.05 -17.44
C LEU A 1048 -24.28 20.06 -17.02
N GLN A 1049 -25.06 19.71 -15.99
CA GLN A 1049 -26.09 20.58 -15.40
C GLN A 1049 -25.78 20.88 -13.94
N GLY A 1050 -26.20 22.06 -13.46
CA GLY A 1050 -26.11 22.47 -12.05
C GLY A 1050 -24.75 23.01 -11.62
N TRP A 1051 -23.82 23.27 -12.55
CA TRP A 1051 -22.56 23.98 -12.29
C TRP A 1051 -22.77 25.49 -12.21
N GLN A 1052 -21.86 26.20 -11.56
CA GLN A 1052 -21.87 27.67 -11.47
C GLN A 1052 -20.54 28.25 -11.93
N ILE A 1053 -20.58 29.47 -12.46
CA ILE A 1053 -19.38 30.22 -12.85
C ILE A 1053 -19.39 31.53 -12.07
N GLY A 1054 -18.40 31.67 -11.19
CA GLY A 1054 -18.20 32.89 -10.42
C GLY A 1054 -17.50 33.99 -11.22
N VAL A 1055 -16.84 34.90 -10.49
CA VAL A 1055 -16.07 36.00 -11.07
C VAL A 1055 -14.74 35.50 -11.62
N ARG A 1056 -14.06 34.59 -10.90
CA ARG A 1056 -12.70 34.08 -11.19
C ARG A 1056 -12.61 32.55 -11.19
N LYS A 1057 -13.65 31.86 -10.70
CA LYS A 1057 -13.64 30.42 -10.45
C LYS A 1057 -14.83 29.68 -11.07
N VAL A 1058 -14.62 28.39 -11.33
CA VAL A 1058 -15.64 27.41 -11.70
C VAL A 1058 -16.02 26.63 -10.45
N PHE A 1059 -17.33 26.49 -10.23
CA PHE A 1059 -17.92 25.79 -9.10
C PHE A 1059 -18.63 24.54 -9.58
N LEU A 1060 -18.15 23.39 -9.12
CA LEU A 1060 -18.61 22.07 -9.54
C LEU A 1060 -19.06 21.24 -8.35
N LYS A 1061 -20.06 20.40 -8.62
CA LYS A 1061 -20.43 19.29 -7.73
C LYS A 1061 -19.46 18.13 -7.96
N TYR A 1062 -19.28 17.27 -6.95
CA TYR A 1062 -18.27 16.19 -7.00
C TYR A 1062 -18.46 15.28 -8.24
N TRP A 1063 -19.70 14.85 -8.51
CA TRP A 1063 -20.01 13.98 -9.65
C TRP A 1063 -19.72 14.63 -11.00
N GLN A 1064 -19.75 15.96 -11.09
CA GLN A 1064 -19.44 16.67 -12.33
C GLN A 1064 -17.94 16.61 -12.62
N ALA A 1065 -17.10 16.81 -11.60
CA ALA A 1065 -15.65 16.70 -11.77
C ALA A 1065 -15.23 15.26 -12.10
N ASP A 1066 -15.87 14.26 -11.48
CA ASP A 1066 -15.65 12.84 -11.81
C ASP A 1066 -16.01 12.52 -13.26
N HIS A 1067 -17.12 13.07 -13.75
CA HIS A 1067 -17.54 12.92 -15.14
C HIS A 1067 -16.57 13.62 -16.11
N LEU A 1068 -16.08 14.82 -15.78
CA LEU A 1068 -15.04 15.49 -16.59
C LEU A 1068 -13.74 14.68 -16.64
N ASN A 1069 -13.32 14.12 -15.51
CA ASN A 1069 -12.14 13.25 -15.45
C ASN A 1069 -12.33 11.99 -16.32
N ASP A 1070 -13.53 11.39 -16.35
CA ASP A 1070 -13.81 10.24 -17.23
C ASP A 1070 -13.71 10.59 -18.71
N LEU A 1071 -14.24 11.75 -19.10
CA LEU A 1071 -14.14 12.21 -20.48
C LEU A 1071 -12.68 12.46 -20.89
N CYS A 1072 -11.86 13.04 -20.01
CA CYS A 1072 -10.40 13.16 -20.22
C CYS A 1072 -9.75 11.78 -20.41
N LEU A 1073 -10.06 10.81 -19.56
CA LEU A 1073 -9.49 9.46 -19.65
C LEU A 1073 -9.88 8.76 -20.96
N GLN A 1074 -11.12 8.93 -21.41
CA GLN A 1074 -11.57 8.42 -22.71
C GLN A 1074 -10.78 9.01 -23.87
N LEU A 1075 -10.45 10.31 -23.83
CA LEU A 1075 -9.57 10.94 -24.82
C LEU A 1075 -8.15 10.37 -24.77
N GLN A 1076 -7.58 10.20 -23.57
CA GLN A 1076 -6.25 9.62 -23.41
C GLN A 1076 -6.17 8.18 -23.93
N ARG A 1077 -7.20 7.35 -23.71
CA ARG A 1077 -7.28 5.99 -24.29
C ARG A 1077 -7.20 6.02 -25.82
N LYS A 1078 -7.87 6.98 -26.47
CA LYS A 1078 -7.78 7.17 -27.93
C LYS A 1078 -6.36 7.57 -28.37
N ILE A 1079 -5.70 8.45 -27.61
CA ILE A 1079 -4.30 8.83 -27.88
C ILE A 1079 -3.37 7.61 -27.78
N ILE A 1080 -3.55 6.75 -26.77
CA ILE A 1080 -2.77 5.51 -26.63
C ILE A 1080 -3.02 4.59 -27.83
N THR A 1081 -4.26 4.49 -28.33
CA THR A 1081 -4.55 3.74 -29.55
C THR A 1081 -3.76 4.29 -30.75
N CYS A 1082 -3.73 5.62 -30.94
CA CYS A 1082 -2.91 6.23 -32.00
C CYS A 1082 -1.42 5.94 -31.84
N GLN A 1083 -0.88 6.08 -30.63
CA GLN A 1083 0.53 5.78 -30.34
C GLN A 1083 0.87 4.31 -30.62
N LYS A 1084 -0.02 3.38 -30.23
CA LYS A 1084 0.12 1.94 -30.52
C LYS A 1084 0.24 1.70 -32.02
N VAL A 1085 -0.65 2.31 -32.82
CA VAL A 1085 -0.64 2.17 -34.28
C VAL A 1085 0.64 2.74 -34.89
N VAL A 1086 1.07 3.94 -34.48
CA VAL A 1086 2.31 4.57 -34.98
C VAL A 1086 3.55 3.76 -34.62
N ARG A 1087 3.65 3.26 -33.38
CA ARG A 1087 4.76 2.39 -32.96
C ARG A 1087 4.78 1.10 -33.78
N GLY A 1088 3.60 0.49 -34.00
CA GLY A 1088 3.46 -0.69 -34.85
C GLY A 1088 3.90 -0.43 -36.30
N PHE A 1089 3.52 0.72 -36.86
CA PHE A 1089 3.97 1.16 -38.19
C PHE A 1089 5.49 1.30 -38.28
N LEU A 1090 6.12 2.01 -37.33
CA LEU A 1090 7.57 2.20 -37.30
C LEU A 1090 8.32 0.88 -37.14
N ALA A 1091 7.83 -0.03 -36.27
CA ALA A 1091 8.41 -1.35 -36.08
C ALA A 1091 8.32 -2.20 -37.37
N ARG A 1092 7.16 -2.19 -38.04
CA ARG A 1092 6.96 -2.90 -39.32
C ARG A 1092 7.88 -2.34 -40.41
N GLN A 1093 8.06 -1.02 -40.50
CA GLN A 1093 8.98 -0.39 -41.46
C GLN A 1093 10.43 -0.83 -41.21
N HIS A 1094 10.86 -0.87 -39.95
CA HIS A 1094 12.21 -1.29 -39.58
C HIS A 1094 12.44 -2.79 -39.85
N LEU A 1095 11.42 -3.63 -39.61
CA LEU A 1095 11.46 -5.05 -39.94
C LEU A 1095 11.59 -5.28 -41.46
N LEU A 1096 10.80 -4.56 -42.27
CA LEU A 1096 10.87 -4.65 -43.73
C LEU A 1096 12.25 -4.28 -44.27
N GLN A 1097 12.90 -3.25 -43.71
CA GLN A 1097 14.28 -2.90 -44.05
C GLN A 1097 15.26 -4.03 -43.72
N LYS A 1098 15.16 -4.61 -42.51
CA LYS A 1098 16.00 -5.76 -42.12
C LYS A 1098 15.78 -6.98 -43.01
N MET A 1099 14.53 -7.28 -43.38
CA MET A 1099 14.20 -8.40 -44.27
C MET A 1099 14.77 -8.18 -45.68
N SER A 1100 14.70 -6.96 -46.21
CA SER A 1100 15.30 -6.62 -47.51
C SER A 1100 16.82 -6.81 -47.50
N ILE A 1101 17.51 -6.39 -46.43
CA ILE A 1101 18.95 -6.57 -46.27
C ILE A 1101 19.29 -8.06 -46.20
N LYS A 1102 18.57 -8.82 -45.36
CA LYS A 1102 18.76 -10.27 -45.24
C LYS A 1102 18.54 -10.99 -46.56
N GLN A 1103 17.56 -10.58 -47.37
CA GLN A 1103 17.29 -11.20 -48.66
C GLN A 1103 18.39 -10.90 -49.68
N GLN A 1104 18.94 -9.68 -49.69
CA GLN A 1104 20.14 -9.36 -50.48
C GLN A 1104 21.35 -10.21 -50.07
N GLU A 1105 21.58 -10.37 -48.76
CA GLU A 1105 22.65 -11.23 -48.25
C GLU A 1105 22.48 -12.69 -48.67
N VAL A 1106 21.27 -13.25 -48.54
CA VAL A 1106 20.97 -14.63 -48.97
C VAL A 1106 21.22 -14.81 -50.47
N THR A 1107 20.78 -13.87 -51.30
CA THR A 1107 21.03 -13.92 -52.76
C THR A 1107 22.53 -13.82 -53.08
N SER A 1108 23.26 -12.96 -52.37
CA SER A 1108 24.72 -12.84 -52.52
C SER A 1108 25.43 -14.13 -52.13
N ILE A 1109 25.03 -14.77 -51.02
CA ILE A 1109 25.61 -16.05 -50.57
C ILE A 1109 25.29 -17.17 -51.58
N LYS A 1110 24.04 -17.28 -52.05
CA LYS A 1110 23.67 -18.27 -53.07
C LYS A 1110 24.48 -18.09 -54.35
N SER A 1111 24.61 -16.85 -54.83
CA SER A 1111 25.44 -16.55 -56.02
C SER A 1111 26.91 -16.92 -55.80
N PHE A 1112 27.46 -16.63 -54.61
CA PHE A 1112 28.83 -17.00 -54.28
C PHE A 1112 29.03 -18.53 -54.28
N LEU A 1113 28.11 -19.29 -53.67
CA LEU A 1113 28.16 -20.75 -53.63
C LEU A 1113 28.05 -21.36 -55.04
N GLN A 1114 27.12 -20.86 -55.86
CA GLN A 1114 26.96 -21.31 -57.26
C GLN A 1114 28.25 -21.09 -58.06
N ASN A 1115 28.85 -19.89 -57.94
CA ASN A 1115 30.11 -19.58 -58.63
C ASN A 1115 31.27 -20.47 -58.16
N ALA A 1116 31.31 -20.82 -56.87
CA ALA A 1116 32.32 -21.72 -56.33
C ALA A 1116 32.15 -23.16 -56.85
N GLU A 1117 30.90 -23.64 -56.94
CA GLU A 1117 30.57 -24.95 -57.51
C GLU A 1117 30.92 -25.03 -59.00
N ASP A 1118 30.56 -24.00 -59.79
CA ASP A 1118 30.90 -23.91 -61.21
C ASP A 1118 32.42 -23.91 -61.44
N MET A 1119 33.18 -23.20 -60.60
CA MET A 1119 34.65 -23.21 -60.67
C MET A 1119 35.23 -24.56 -60.25
N GLY A 1120 34.63 -25.22 -59.25
CA GLY A 1120 34.98 -26.58 -58.85
C GLY A 1120 34.80 -27.57 -60.00
N LEU A 1121 33.64 -27.54 -60.66
CA LEU A 1121 33.33 -28.39 -61.83
C LEU A 1121 34.28 -28.13 -63.00
N LYS A 1122 34.54 -26.88 -63.35
CA LYS A 1122 35.51 -26.53 -64.42
C LYS A 1122 36.91 -27.04 -64.12
N THR A 1123 37.32 -26.96 -62.85
CA THR A 1123 38.65 -27.43 -62.42
C THR A 1123 38.71 -28.96 -62.46
N TYR A 1124 37.63 -29.63 -62.05
CA TYR A 1124 37.50 -31.08 -62.15
C TYR A 1124 37.55 -31.57 -63.61
N ASP A 1125 36.77 -30.95 -64.50
CA ASP A 1125 36.77 -31.27 -65.93
C ASP A 1125 38.15 -31.08 -66.57
N ALA A 1126 38.83 -29.97 -66.23
CA ALA A 1126 40.21 -29.74 -66.68
C ALA A 1126 41.17 -30.83 -66.18
N LEU A 1127 41.02 -31.28 -64.94
CA LEU A 1127 41.81 -32.38 -64.37
C LEU A 1127 41.53 -33.71 -65.07
N VAL A 1128 40.26 -34.02 -65.36
CA VAL A 1128 39.86 -35.24 -66.06
C VAL A 1128 40.45 -35.27 -67.47
N ILE A 1129 40.36 -34.15 -68.21
CA ILE A 1129 40.95 -34.00 -69.54
C ILE A 1129 42.48 -34.16 -69.47
N GLN A 1130 43.13 -33.54 -68.49
CA GLN A 1130 44.58 -33.65 -68.30
C GLN A 1130 44.97 -35.11 -68.01
N ASN A 1131 44.25 -35.78 -67.11
CA ASN A 1131 44.51 -37.17 -66.75
C ASN A 1131 44.32 -38.11 -67.95
N ALA A 1132 43.27 -37.91 -68.75
CA ALA A 1132 43.07 -38.64 -69.99
C ALA A 1132 44.20 -38.40 -71.01
N SER A 1133 44.72 -37.17 -71.11
CA SER A 1133 45.87 -36.82 -71.95
C SER A 1133 47.17 -37.46 -71.47
N ASP A 1134 47.38 -37.52 -70.15
CA ASP A 1134 48.55 -38.15 -69.54
C ASP A 1134 48.53 -39.68 -69.75
N ILE A 1135 47.36 -40.32 -69.57
CA ILE A 1135 47.15 -41.74 -69.88
C ILE A 1135 47.41 -42.03 -71.37
N ALA A 1136 46.96 -41.16 -72.28
CA ALA A 1136 47.20 -41.30 -73.71
C ALA A 1136 48.70 -41.19 -74.05
N ARG A 1137 49.39 -40.19 -73.48
CA ARG A 1137 50.85 -40.01 -73.65
C ARG A 1137 51.66 -41.19 -73.13
N GLU A 1138 51.29 -41.75 -71.98
CA GLU A 1138 51.98 -42.91 -71.41
C GLU A 1138 51.76 -44.17 -72.26
N ASN A 1139 50.55 -44.38 -72.79
CA ASN A 1139 50.28 -45.47 -73.73
C ASN A 1139 51.09 -45.34 -75.03
N ASP A 1140 51.23 -44.13 -75.58
CA ASP A 1140 52.05 -43.89 -76.77
C ASP A 1140 53.54 -44.11 -76.48
N ARG A 1141 54.02 -43.72 -75.29
CA ARG A 1141 55.38 -44.03 -74.85
C ARG A 1141 55.64 -45.53 -74.79
N LEU A 1142 54.75 -46.28 -74.14
CA LEU A 1142 54.84 -47.75 -74.04
C LEU A 1142 54.84 -48.41 -75.43
N ARG A 1143 54.02 -47.93 -76.38
CA ARG A 1143 54.05 -48.40 -77.78
C ARG A 1143 55.39 -48.13 -78.47
N ASN A 1144 55.96 -46.95 -78.26
CA ASN A 1144 57.24 -46.57 -78.86
C ASN A 1144 58.42 -47.36 -78.26
N GLU A 1145 58.40 -47.62 -76.95
CA GLU A 1145 59.39 -48.50 -76.28
C GLU A 1145 59.29 -49.95 -76.80
N MET A 1146 58.08 -50.46 -77.01
CA MET A 1146 57.88 -51.81 -77.57
C MET A 1146 58.33 -51.91 -79.03
N ASN A 1147 58.06 -50.89 -79.86
CA ASN A 1147 58.49 -50.84 -81.25
C ASN A 1147 60.02 -50.70 -81.40
N THR A 1148 60.66 -49.91 -80.53
CA THR A 1148 62.12 -49.77 -80.52
C THR A 1148 62.84 -51.03 -80.03
N ALA A 1149 62.25 -51.79 -79.10
CA ALA A 1149 62.73 -53.11 -78.73
C ALA A 1149 62.63 -54.10 -79.90
N TYR A 1150 61.48 -54.15 -80.59
CA TYR A 1150 61.25 -55.01 -81.74
C TYR A 1150 62.21 -54.73 -82.92
N HIS A 1151 62.47 -53.45 -83.21
CA HIS A 1151 63.41 -53.07 -84.27
C HIS A 1151 64.86 -53.39 -83.93
N ARG A 1152 65.24 -53.38 -82.64
CA ARG A 1152 66.59 -53.73 -82.18
C ARG A 1152 66.86 -55.23 -82.37
N GLU A 1153 65.92 -56.10 -82.00
CA GLU A 1153 66.02 -57.54 -82.24
C GLU A 1153 66.08 -57.88 -83.74
N LYS A 1154 65.31 -57.18 -84.57
CA LYS A 1154 65.28 -57.44 -86.02
C LYS A 1154 66.56 -56.99 -86.74
N LEU A 1155 67.25 -55.96 -86.25
CA LEU A 1155 68.54 -55.54 -86.81
C LEU A 1155 69.68 -56.48 -86.42
N GLU A 1156 69.66 -57.05 -85.21
CA GLU A 1156 70.66 -58.03 -84.79
C GLU A 1156 70.48 -59.39 -85.51
N ALA A 1157 69.25 -59.75 -85.89
CA ALA A 1157 68.98 -60.96 -86.68
C ALA A 1157 69.36 -60.85 -88.18
N ARG A 1158 69.53 -59.64 -88.73
CA ARG A 1158 69.76 -59.43 -90.18
C ARG A 1158 71.24 -59.35 -90.60
N ASN A 1159 72.18 -59.36 -89.66
CA ASN A 1159 73.63 -59.26 -89.92
C ASN A 1159 74.35 -60.62 -90.01
N ARG A 1160 73.64 -61.73 -90.20
CA ARG A 1160 74.26 -62.97 -90.73
C ARG A 1160 73.96 -63.06 -92.23
N PRO A 1161 74.95 -62.84 -93.12
CA PRO A 1161 74.73 -62.97 -94.55
C PRO A 1161 74.59 -64.45 -94.92
N GLU A 1162 73.43 -64.79 -95.49
CA GLU A 1162 73.18 -66.07 -96.16
C GLU A 1162 73.99 -66.11 -97.47
N GLU A 1163 74.98 -67.00 -97.53
CA GLU A 1163 75.53 -67.47 -98.80
C GLU A 1163 74.46 -68.31 -99.51
N GLY A 1164 73.85 -67.71 -100.53
CA GLY A 1164 73.18 -68.42 -101.58
C GLY A 1164 74.19 -69.06 -102.53
N HIS A 1165 73.89 -70.31 -102.87
CA HIS A 1165 74.03 -70.89 -104.20
C HIS A 1165 75.34 -71.63 -104.55
N LYS A 1166 75.21 -72.96 -104.65
CA LYS A 1166 74.89 -73.53 -105.96
C LYS A 1166 73.35 -73.63 -106.07
N ARG A 1167 72.65 -73.09 -107.08
CA ARG A 1167 73.08 -72.58 -108.41
C ARG A 1167 72.64 -71.16 -108.66
#